data_AF-A0A3Q8ZQH1-F1
#
_entry.id   AF-A0A3Q8ZQH1-F1
#
_cell.length_a   1.000
_cell.length_b   1.000
_cell.length_c   1.000
_cell.angle_alpha   90.00
_cell.angle_beta   90.00
_cell.angle_gamma   90.00
#
_symmetry.space_group_name_H-M   'P 1'
#
loop_
_entity.id
_entity.type
_entity.pdbx_description
1 polymer ?
#
loop_
_entity_poly.entity_id
_entity_poly.type
_entity_poly.pdbx_seq_one_letter_code
_entity_poly.pdbx_strand_id
1 'polypeptide(L)'
;MQYPAGLLEWAGHRSGGVRRLFDDSSGRPGKDIFETNLLFRLRTWARNIAADNAGVPRVVLLVGGPGNGKTEAVEATVKELDAALGCSGNLVAELARSYHPPEGMPVPRLVAADALSAGQQARHLRVEIVQDASVGGQSAAIQLVRELEQALASRAVAYICCVNRGVLDDALIHAIDSGLDKSQELLEAVVRAVSQASGAPSCWPLEDYPDVAAWPMDSESLTEPTDNGGEAPAAAVLGRAVDPSHWPMPGACEAGSSCPFCGSRKALAGTKESTAFLRMLRWFELGTGKRWAFRDIFSLASYLLAGNGTSQHGVSVDPCKWAASLVEADKQAQLRGRPRREVSAALFWLVSAQYEHALFHRWDRGLPASLLKDIRDLGLQEDNTAMGLHYFLQSRTAGYVPAPIATLLDSFVELLDPAMSSPDMEVALWGGTVRLGEFDARFSRSVREGLDYAVGRRALSSNERMLLERLSVLDELLAVPRLRLRRPGAASRIQRVVRDFACRIARRSIGARNAAVPDAKTLEAFQNVVADADGRGHDLREVANQVEDLLNDEHNFKVSLTTTFGQPLPPPRRRATLVVPRRRVVPRDAARDGRPRPSICFLDVEVGPTLQPVALTYDLFKAVSDLDHGLSPASLPRSVLALLDTTRARIAGSIVRDRDVRERPTIVLGEAVTIERYRGRFEVQKRGGTR
;
A
#
# COMPACT_ATOMS: atom_id res chain seq x y z
N MET A 1 15.57 -16.70 -18.51
CA MET A 1 15.35 -15.58 -19.45
C MET A 1 16.03 -14.35 -18.87
N GLN A 2 16.73 -13.57 -19.68
CA GLN A 2 17.42 -12.35 -19.22
C GLN A 2 16.42 -11.20 -19.01
N TYR A 3 16.73 -10.25 -18.14
CA TYR A 3 15.95 -9.03 -17.97
C TYR A 3 16.17 -8.07 -19.15
N PRO A 4 15.23 -7.18 -19.48
CA PRO A 4 13.93 -6.95 -18.85
C PRO A 4 12.83 -7.98 -19.20
N ALA A 5 12.97 -8.77 -20.26
CA ALA A 5 11.93 -9.72 -20.66
C ALA A 5 11.57 -10.73 -19.56
N GLY A 6 12.57 -11.24 -18.84
CA GLY A 6 12.37 -12.14 -17.70
C GLY A 6 11.63 -11.51 -16.51
N LEU A 7 11.56 -10.17 -16.41
CA LEU A 7 10.79 -9.49 -15.36
C LEU A 7 9.29 -9.50 -15.66
N LEU A 8 8.86 -9.67 -16.93
CA LEU A 8 7.44 -9.77 -17.26
C LEU A 8 6.77 -10.95 -16.56
N GLU A 9 7.52 -12.03 -16.33
CA GLU A 9 7.04 -13.21 -15.61
C GLU A 9 6.82 -12.95 -14.11
N TRP A 10 7.35 -11.85 -13.55
CA TRP A 10 7.11 -11.48 -12.16
C TRP A 10 5.70 -10.91 -11.93
N ALA A 11 5.00 -10.51 -13.01
CA ALA A 11 3.66 -9.96 -12.89
C ALA A 11 2.70 -10.98 -12.26
N GLY A 12 1.86 -10.54 -11.32
CA GLY A 12 1.02 -11.41 -10.49
C GLY A 12 -0.06 -12.24 -11.23
N HIS A 13 -0.21 -12.05 -12.54
CA HIS A 13 -1.09 -12.85 -13.41
C HIS A 13 -0.31 -13.89 -14.26
N ARG A 14 1.02 -13.92 -14.17
CA ARG A 14 1.91 -14.86 -14.88
C ARG A 14 2.53 -15.87 -13.92
N SER A 15 3.03 -16.97 -14.47
CA SER A 15 3.54 -18.12 -13.71
C SER A 15 4.71 -17.77 -12.80
N GLY A 16 5.54 -16.80 -13.16
CA GLY A 16 6.68 -16.37 -12.33
C GLY A 16 6.29 -15.63 -11.04
N GLY A 17 5.07 -15.09 -10.94
CA GLY A 17 4.52 -14.48 -9.72
C GLY A 17 3.76 -15.47 -8.82
N VAL A 18 3.63 -16.74 -9.23
CA VAL A 18 2.87 -17.78 -8.52
C VAL A 18 3.77 -18.97 -8.22
N ARG A 19 4.11 -19.14 -6.94
CA ARG A 19 4.92 -20.27 -6.43
C ARG A 19 4.05 -21.51 -6.22
N ARG A 20 4.53 -22.67 -6.69
CA ARG A 20 4.02 -24.00 -6.33
C ARG A 20 5.00 -24.65 -5.33
N LEU A 21 4.48 -25.37 -4.33
CA LEU A 21 5.33 -26.02 -3.32
C LEU A 21 6.26 -27.04 -3.97
N PHE A 22 7.56 -26.98 -3.64
CA PHE A 22 8.58 -27.93 -4.09
C PHE A 22 8.76 -28.06 -5.61
N ASP A 23 8.34 -27.04 -6.38
CA ASP A 23 8.52 -27.01 -7.82
C ASP A 23 9.60 -25.99 -8.20
N ASP A 24 10.84 -26.40 -8.39
CA ASP A 24 11.95 -25.49 -8.74
C ASP A 24 11.75 -24.70 -10.05
N SER A 25 10.80 -25.13 -10.89
CA SER A 25 10.42 -24.43 -12.11
C SER A 25 9.30 -23.39 -11.92
N SER A 26 8.60 -23.41 -10.78
CA SER A 26 7.54 -22.45 -10.44
C SER A 26 8.08 -21.11 -9.93
N GLY A 27 7.24 -20.08 -9.97
CA GLY A 27 7.62 -18.69 -9.73
C GLY A 27 8.34 -18.44 -8.40
N ARG A 28 9.67 -18.26 -8.50
CA ARG A 28 10.50 -17.59 -7.50
C ARG A 28 11.23 -16.44 -8.18
N PRO A 29 10.66 -15.23 -8.19
CA PRO A 29 11.30 -14.03 -8.71
C PRO A 29 12.73 -13.90 -8.18
N GLY A 30 13.72 -14.13 -9.05
CA GLY A 30 15.12 -14.08 -8.66
C GLY A 30 15.67 -15.33 -7.94
N LYS A 31 14.96 -16.47 -7.90
CA LYS A 31 15.43 -17.79 -7.43
C LYS A 31 15.90 -17.93 -5.96
N ASP A 32 15.95 -16.84 -5.21
CA ASP A 32 16.35 -16.81 -3.80
C ASP A 32 15.15 -16.51 -2.89
N ILE A 33 15.26 -16.88 -1.61
CA ILE A 33 14.23 -16.62 -0.60
C ILE A 33 14.43 -15.21 -0.05
N PHE A 34 13.39 -14.37 -0.11
CA PHE A 34 13.41 -13.06 0.54
C PHE A 34 13.15 -13.23 2.04
N GLU A 35 14.13 -12.86 2.86
CA GLU A 35 14.07 -13.01 4.31
C GLU A 35 12.97 -12.12 4.93
N THR A 36 12.20 -12.67 5.86
CA THR A 36 11.14 -11.97 6.60
C THR A 36 11.17 -12.35 8.08
N ASN A 37 10.53 -11.52 8.91
CA ASN A 37 10.32 -11.81 10.33
C ASN A 37 9.58 -13.14 10.55
N LEU A 38 8.55 -13.44 9.75
CA LEU A 38 7.87 -14.72 9.77
C LEU A 38 8.81 -15.90 9.48
N LEU A 39 9.69 -15.80 8.47
CA LEU A 39 10.62 -16.88 8.14
C LEU A 39 11.56 -17.18 9.30
N PHE A 40 12.09 -16.14 9.96
CA PHE A 40 12.91 -16.34 11.15
C PHE A 40 12.13 -17.02 12.29
N ARG A 41 10.90 -16.59 12.53
CA ARG A 41 10.01 -17.18 13.54
C ARG A 41 9.70 -18.65 13.24
N LEU A 42 9.39 -18.98 11.99
CA LEU A 42 9.10 -20.34 11.55
C LEU A 42 10.32 -21.25 11.63
N ARG A 43 11.53 -20.75 11.28
CA ARG A 43 12.76 -21.53 11.45
C ARG A 43 13.05 -21.82 12.92
N THR A 44 12.85 -20.83 13.79
CA THR A 44 12.98 -21.00 15.24
C THR A 44 11.96 -22.01 15.77
N TRP A 45 10.72 -21.91 15.32
CA TRP A 45 9.67 -22.89 15.63
C TRP A 45 10.04 -24.30 15.17
N ALA A 46 10.53 -24.47 13.94
CA ALA A 46 10.94 -25.74 13.37
C ALA A 46 12.03 -26.43 14.21
N ARG A 47 13.02 -25.66 14.69
CA ARG A 47 14.05 -26.18 15.61
C ARG A 47 13.47 -26.57 16.96
N ASN A 48 12.59 -25.75 17.51
CA ASN A 48 11.98 -25.99 18.82
C ASN A 48 11.03 -27.19 18.83
N ILE A 49 10.25 -27.40 17.75
CA ILE A 49 9.35 -28.56 17.63
C ILE A 49 10.15 -29.84 17.40
N ALA A 50 11.25 -29.77 16.64
CA ALA A 50 12.17 -30.90 16.44
C ALA A 50 12.85 -31.31 17.75
N ALA A 51 13.21 -30.35 18.61
CA ALA A 51 13.83 -30.58 19.91
C ALA A 51 12.84 -31.03 21.03
N ASP A 52 11.54 -31.09 20.75
CA ASP A 52 10.47 -31.36 21.74
C ASP A 52 10.46 -30.39 22.93
N ASN A 53 10.75 -29.10 22.68
CA ASN A 53 10.71 -28.10 23.72
C ASN A 53 9.26 -27.92 24.24
N ALA A 54 9.10 -27.87 25.57
CA ALA A 54 7.79 -27.67 26.19
C ALA A 54 7.22 -26.28 25.83
N GLY A 55 5.90 -26.20 25.64
CA GLY A 55 5.20 -24.95 25.36
C GLY A 55 5.31 -24.44 23.91
N VAL A 56 5.79 -25.27 22.98
CA VAL A 56 5.84 -24.94 21.54
C VAL A 56 4.51 -25.28 20.88
N PRO A 57 3.88 -24.33 20.16
CA PRO A 57 2.67 -24.60 19.39
C PRO A 57 2.88 -25.72 18.38
N ARG A 58 1.91 -26.63 18.25
CA ARG A 58 1.95 -27.70 17.23
C ARG A 58 1.14 -27.37 16.00
N VAL A 59 0.13 -26.51 16.16
CA VAL A 59 -0.76 -26.03 15.10
C VAL A 59 -0.33 -24.62 14.72
N VAL A 60 0.05 -24.41 13.46
CA VAL A 60 0.46 -23.12 12.91
C VAL A 60 -0.49 -22.72 11.79
N LEU A 61 -1.18 -21.60 11.97
CA LEU A 61 -2.06 -21.01 10.98
C LEU A 61 -1.38 -19.79 10.36
N LEU A 62 -1.16 -19.81 9.05
CA LEU A 62 -0.66 -18.69 8.27
C LEU A 62 -1.85 -17.97 7.62
N VAL A 63 -2.27 -16.88 8.25
CA VAL A 63 -3.49 -16.15 7.89
C VAL A 63 -3.15 -14.95 7.02
N GLY A 64 -3.74 -14.85 5.83
CA GLY A 64 -3.55 -13.69 4.97
C GLY A 64 -4.18 -13.84 3.59
N GLY A 65 -4.13 -12.78 2.77
CA GLY A 65 -4.57 -12.84 1.38
C GLY A 65 -3.60 -13.58 0.44
N PRO A 66 -3.98 -13.76 -0.84
CA PRO A 66 -3.11 -14.31 -1.87
C PRO A 66 -1.92 -13.38 -2.14
N GLY A 67 -0.71 -13.94 -2.28
CA GLY A 67 0.49 -13.16 -2.62
C GLY A 67 1.34 -12.66 -1.43
N ASN A 68 1.04 -13.08 -0.20
CA ASN A 68 1.82 -12.73 1.00
C ASN A 68 3.03 -13.66 1.28
N GLY A 69 3.36 -14.57 0.36
CA GLY A 69 4.50 -15.49 0.54
C GLY A 69 4.23 -16.77 1.33
N LYS A 70 2.96 -17.17 1.50
CA LYS A 70 2.57 -18.42 2.22
C LYS A 70 3.32 -19.66 1.76
N THR A 71 3.33 -19.89 0.44
CA THR A 71 4.01 -21.04 -0.17
C THR A 71 5.50 -21.06 0.15
N GLU A 72 6.16 -19.91 0.09
CA GLU A 72 7.59 -19.77 0.38
C GLU A 72 7.87 -20.02 1.87
N ALA A 73 7.00 -19.50 2.74
CA ALA A 73 7.09 -19.72 4.18
C ALA A 73 6.98 -21.21 4.54
N VAL A 74 6.02 -21.93 3.96
CA VAL A 74 5.88 -23.38 4.17
C VAL A 74 7.10 -24.14 3.67
N GLU A 75 7.57 -23.88 2.44
CA GLU A 75 8.72 -24.59 1.87
C GLU A 75 10.00 -24.36 2.69
N ALA A 76 10.27 -23.11 3.11
CA ALA A 76 11.40 -22.79 3.97
C ALA A 76 11.31 -23.48 5.34
N THR A 77 10.10 -23.56 5.90
CA THR A 77 9.85 -24.24 7.19
C THR A 77 10.11 -25.73 7.09
N VAL A 78 9.65 -26.38 6.03
CA VAL A 78 9.87 -27.82 5.81
C VAL A 78 11.35 -28.13 5.63
N LYS A 79 12.11 -27.29 4.91
CA LYS A 79 13.57 -27.44 4.77
C LYS A 79 14.28 -27.34 6.12
N GLU A 80 13.86 -26.40 6.97
CA GLU A 80 14.41 -26.28 8.33
C GLU A 80 14.02 -27.47 9.22
N LEU A 81 12.78 -27.96 9.14
CA LEU A 81 12.34 -29.16 9.86
C LEU A 81 13.13 -30.40 9.45
N ASP A 82 13.32 -30.62 8.15
CA ASP A 82 14.11 -31.74 7.62
C ASP A 82 15.54 -31.72 8.18
N ALA A 83 16.18 -30.54 8.15
CA ALA A 83 17.51 -30.36 8.71
C ALA A 83 17.55 -30.57 10.23
N ALA A 84 16.60 -29.98 10.97
CA ALA A 84 16.54 -30.06 12.44
C ALA A 84 16.22 -31.48 12.95
N LEU A 85 15.46 -32.26 12.18
CA LEU A 85 15.12 -33.66 12.48
C LEU A 85 16.18 -34.66 11.96
N GLY A 86 17.19 -34.20 11.23
CA GLY A 86 18.22 -35.05 10.66
C GLY A 86 17.73 -35.95 9.50
N CYS A 87 16.70 -35.52 8.77
CA CYS A 87 16.09 -36.30 7.68
C CYS A 87 16.89 -36.28 6.37
N SER A 88 17.96 -35.48 6.27
CA SER A 88 18.89 -35.46 5.12
C SER A 88 18.21 -35.27 3.75
N GLY A 89 17.15 -34.47 3.69
CA GLY A 89 16.35 -34.16 2.50
C GLY A 89 15.17 -35.11 2.25
N ASN A 90 15.02 -36.18 3.02
CA ASN A 90 13.99 -37.19 2.78
C ASN A 90 12.57 -36.67 3.08
N LEU A 91 12.40 -35.81 4.09
CA LEU A 91 11.10 -35.22 4.41
C LEU A 91 10.66 -34.28 3.28
N VAL A 92 11.58 -33.46 2.77
CA VAL A 92 11.35 -32.61 1.60
C VAL A 92 10.96 -33.45 0.38
N ALA A 93 11.70 -34.54 0.12
CA ALA A 93 11.46 -35.42 -1.03
C ALA A 93 10.12 -36.19 -0.95
N GLU A 94 9.69 -36.57 0.25
CA GLU A 94 8.39 -37.20 0.49
C GLU A 94 7.24 -36.21 0.22
N LEU A 95 7.30 -35.02 0.79
CA LEU A 95 6.30 -33.98 0.56
C LEU A 95 6.27 -33.54 -0.91
N ALA A 96 7.43 -33.39 -1.55
CA ALA A 96 7.53 -33.03 -2.97
C ALA A 96 6.79 -34.02 -3.89
N ARG A 97 6.88 -35.34 -3.59
CA ARG A 97 6.14 -36.38 -4.33
C ARG A 97 4.63 -36.23 -4.18
N SER A 98 4.16 -35.92 -2.96
CA SER A 98 2.73 -35.74 -2.68
C SER A 98 2.15 -34.48 -3.34
N TYR A 99 2.95 -33.42 -3.50
CA TYR A 99 2.54 -32.18 -4.17
C TYR A 99 2.66 -32.24 -5.71
N HIS A 100 3.30 -33.27 -6.25
CA HIS A 100 3.42 -33.53 -7.69
C HIS A 100 2.92 -34.95 -8.03
N PRO A 101 1.62 -35.22 -7.84
CA PRO A 101 1.06 -36.52 -8.18
C PRO A 101 1.13 -36.78 -9.70
N PRO A 102 1.01 -38.04 -10.13
CA PRO A 102 0.95 -38.39 -11.54
C PRO A 102 -0.14 -37.62 -12.30
N GLU A 103 0.08 -37.43 -13.61
CA GLU A 103 -0.83 -36.69 -14.49
C GLU A 103 -2.27 -37.23 -14.41
N GLY A 104 -3.25 -36.34 -14.21
CA GLY A 104 -4.66 -36.68 -14.04
C GLY A 104 -5.13 -36.87 -12.60
N MET A 105 -4.23 -36.86 -11.60
CA MET A 105 -4.62 -36.87 -10.19
C MET A 105 -4.55 -35.45 -9.58
N PRO A 106 -5.58 -35.01 -8.82
CA PRO A 106 -5.52 -33.74 -8.13
C PRO A 106 -4.57 -33.83 -6.92
N VAL A 107 -3.89 -32.72 -6.62
CA VAL A 107 -3.11 -32.58 -5.38
C VAL A 107 -4.07 -32.66 -4.17
N PRO A 108 -3.80 -33.53 -3.18
CA PRO A 108 -4.61 -33.56 -1.96
C PRO A 108 -4.59 -32.23 -1.22
N ARG A 109 -5.73 -31.85 -0.61
CA ARG A 109 -5.82 -30.63 0.22
C ARG A 109 -4.89 -30.70 1.43
N LEU A 110 -4.90 -31.85 2.12
CA LEU A 110 -4.03 -32.16 3.25
C LEU A 110 -2.97 -33.15 2.79
N VAL A 111 -1.70 -32.76 2.91
CA VAL A 111 -0.56 -33.62 2.66
C VAL A 111 0.12 -33.93 3.98
N ALA A 112 0.39 -35.20 4.24
CA ALA A 112 1.07 -35.66 5.45
C ALA A 112 2.36 -36.40 5.10
N ALA A 113 3.38 -36.26 5.93
CA ALA A 113 4.63 -37.04 5.87
C ALA A 113 5.09 -37.39 7.29
N ASP A 114 5.72 -38.55 7.45
CA ASP A 114 6.24 -39.00 8.74
C ASP A 114 7.77 -38.84 8.78
N ALA A 115 8.25 -38.06 9.75
CA ALA A 115 9.67 -37.79 9.92
C ALA A 115 10.45 -39.06 10.29
N LEU A 116 9.84 -40.01 11.00
CA LEU A 116 10.51 -41.24 11.46
C LEU A 116 10.89 -42.16 10.30
N SER A 117 10.05 -42.23 9.26
CA SER A 117 10.36 -42.96 8.03
C SER A 117 11.41 -42.26 7.16
N ALA A 118 11.76 -41.01 7.48
CA ALA A 118 12.65 -40.18 6.70
C ALA A 118 14.08 -40.06 7.27
N GLY A 119 14.38 -40.53 8.49
CA GLY A 119 15.74 -40.40 9.07
C GLY A 119 16.08 -41.33 10.24
N GLN A 120 17.37 -41.64 10.44
CA GLN A 120 17.85 -42.56 11.50
C GLN A 120 17.79 -41.98 12.93
N GLN A 121 17.73 -40.66 13.08
CA GLN A 121 17.60 -39.95 14.37
C GLN A 121 16.26 -39.22 14.54
N ALA A 122 15.32 -39.43 13.61
CA ALA A 122 14.07 -38.70 13.59
C ALA A 122 13.12 -39.16 14.71
N ARG A 123 12.51 -38.19 15.39
CA ARG A 123 11.41 -38.42 16.33
C ARG A 123 10.16 -38.84 15.55
N HIS A 124 9.25 -39.57 16.21
CA HIS A 124 7.89 -39.79 15.72
C HIS A 124 7.11 -38.47 15.64
N LEU A 125 7.28 -37.75 14.53
CA LEU A 125 6.61 -36.49 14.24
C LEU A 125 5.99 -36.59 12.84
N ARG A 126 4.67 -36.50 12.80
CA ARG A 126 3.91 -36.43 11.55
C ARG A 126 3.70 -34.96 11.20
N VAL A 127 4.19 -34.53 10.04
CA VAL A 127 4.03 -33.18 9.53
C VAL A 127 2.84 -33.16 8.58
N GLU A 128 1.85 -32.32 8.86
CA GLU A 128 0.64 -32.17 8.08
C GLU A 128 0.51 -30.74 7.54
N ILE A 129 0.28 -30.60 6.24
CA ILE A 129 0.31 -29.32 5.55
C ILE A 129 -0.93 -29.13 4.69
N VAL A 130 -1.63 -28.02 4.92
CA VAL A 130 -2.69 -27.49 4.07
C VAL A 130 -2.20 -26.23 3.38
N GLN A 131 -1.93 -26.30 2.07
CA GLN A 131 -1.35 -25.18 1.31
C GLN A 131 -2.37 -24.10 0.98
N ASP A 132 -3.63 -24.48 0.76
CA ASP A 132 -4.70 -23.54 0.47
C ASP A 132 -6.01 -24.06 1.06
N ALA A 133 -6.38 -23.49 2.20
CA ALA A 133 -7.61 -23.86 2.89
C ALA A 133 -8.88 -23.46 2.14
N SER A 134 -8.83 -22.78 0.98
CA SER A 134 -10.01 -22.48 0.16
C SER A 134 -10.43 -23.60 -0.79
N VAL A 135 -9.56 -24.59 -1.02
CA VAL A 135 -9.83 -25.73 -1.89
C VAL A 135 -10.95 -26.58 -1.28
N GLY A 136 -12.15 -26.53 -1.85
CA GLY A 136 -13.35 -27.24 -1.36
C GLY A 136 -14.62 -26.37 -1.25
N GLY A 137 -14.55 -25.04 -1.43
CA GLY A 137 -15.73 -24.16 -1.36
C GLY A 137 -16.39 -24.18 0.03
N GLN A 138 -17.71 -24.33 0.12
CA GLN A 138 -18.40 -24.45 1.43
C GLN A 138 -17.92 -25.65 2.25
N SER A 139 -17.47 -26.73 1.61
CA SER A 139 -16.87 -27.86 2.33
C SER A 139 -15.50 -27.53 2.92
N ALA A 140 -14.85 -26.46 2.45
CA ALA A 140 -13.52 -26.07 2.92
C ALA A 140 -13.54 -25.56 4.36
N ALA A 141 -14.61 -24.83 4.75
CA ALA A 141 -14.86 -24.39 6.12
C ALA A 141 -15.07 -25.59 7.06
N ILE A 142 -15.88 -26.56 6.64
CA ILE A 142 -16.16 -27.81 7.38
C ILE A 142 -14.88 -28.63 7.52
N GLN A 143 -14.10 -28.76 6.44
CA GLN A 143 -12.83 -29.48 6.45
C GLN A 143 -11.83 -28.83 7.40
N LEU A 144 -11.71 -27.49 7.39
CA LEU A 144 -10.83 -26.78 8.31
C LEU A 144 -11.15 -27.05 9.77
N VAL A 145 -12.43 -27.03 10.16
CA VAL A 145 -12.84 -27.36 11.54
C VAL A 145 -12.40 -28.77 11.93
N ARG A 146 -12.67 -29.76 11.06
CA ARG A 146 -12.30 -31.16 11.30
C ARG A 146 -10.79 -31.37 11.38
N GLU A 147 -10.04 -30.71 10.50
CA GLU A 147 -8.58 -30.76 10.47
C GLU A 147 -7.98 -30.19 11.78
N LEU A 148 -8.51 -29.07 12.27
CA LEU A 148 -8.07 -28.46 13.54
C LEU A 148 -8.36 -29.38 14.74
N GLU A 149 -9.55 -29.96 14.81
CA GLU A 149 -9.92 -30.92 15.86
C GLU A 149 -8.99 -32.14 15.87
N GLN A 150 -8.66 -32.68 14.69
CA GLN A 150 -7.74 -33.81 14.54
C GLN A 150 -6.31 -33.46 14.93
N ALA A 151 -5.80 -32.30 14.49
CA ALA A 151 -4.45 -31.84 14.82
C ALA A 151 -4.26 -31.60 16.33
N LEU A 152 -5.29 -31.08 17.00
CA LEU A 152 -5.25 -30.85 18.44
C LEU A 152 -5.32 -32.14 19.26
N ALA A 153 -5.97 -33.19 18.74
CA ALA A 153 -6.12 -34.48 19.43
C ALA A 153 -4.79 -35.25 19.57
N SER A 154 -3.79 -34.99 18.73
CA SER A 154 -2.51 -35.72 18.73
C SER A 154 -1.31 -34.83 19.07
N ARG A 155 -0.49 -35.26 20.04
CA ARG A 155 0.79 -34.60 20.37
C ARG A 155 1.91 -34.90 19.38
N ALA A 156 1.75 -35.91 18.53
CA ALA A 156 2.75 -36.31 17.54
C ALA A 156 2.55 -35.65 16.16
N VAL A 157 1.60 -34.72 16.03
CA VAL A 157 1.30 -34.02 14.78
C VAL A 157 1.78 -32.58 14.87
N ALA A 158 2.53 -32.14 13.86
CA ALA A 158 2.80 -30.73 13.58
C ALA A 158 1.97 -30.32 12.36
N TYR A 159 0.99 -29.44 12.55
CA TYR A 159 0.04 -29.02 11.52
C TYR A 159 0.33 -27.60 11.06
N ILE A 160 0.50 -27.38 9.76
CA ILE A 160 0.73 -26.07 9.15
C ILE A 160 -0.38 -25.81 8.13
N CYS A 161 -1.16 -24.75 8.33
CA CYS A 161 -2.28 -24.43 7.44
C CYS A 161 -2.23 -23.00 6.95
N CYS A 162 -2.28 -22.85 5.63
CA CYS A 162 -2.38 -21.60 4.93
C CYS A 162 -3.85 -21.27 4.67
N VAL A 163 -4.36 -20.25 5.36
CA VAL A 163 -5.80 -19.93 5.35
C VAL A 163 -6.04 -18.45 5.04
N ASN A 164 -7.12 -18.17 4.33
CA ASN A 164 -7.56 -16.79 4.05
C ASN A 164 -8.61 -16.38 5.09
N ARG A 165 -8.69 -15.08 5.42
CA ARG A 165 -9.65 -14.56 6.41
C ARG A 165 -11.10 -14.99 6.13
N GLY A 166 -11.56 -14.92 4.88
CA GLY A 166 -12.91 -15.34 4.51
C GLY A 166 -13.21 -16.81 4.82
N VAL A 167 -12.23 -17.71 4.69
CA VAL A 167 -12.42 -19.14 5.04
C VAL A 167 -12.47 -19.33 6.56
N LEU A 168 -11.74 -18.52 7.34
CA LEU A 168 -11.86 -18.52 8.81
C LEU A 168 -13.23 -18.03 9.24
N ASP A 169 -13.73 -16.97 8.61
CA ASP A 169 -15.06 -16.42 8.91
C ASP A 169 -16.16 -17.46 8.57
N ASP A 170 -16.08 -18.12 7.41
CA ASP A 170 -17.00 -19.19 7.02
C ASP A 170 -16.91 -20.40 7.97
N ALA A 171 -15.71 -20.76 8.43
CA ALA A 171 -15.53 -21.83 9.42
C ALA A 171 -16.13 -21.47 10.78
N LEU A 172 -16.00 -20.21 11.20
CA LEU A 172 -16.61 -19.72 12.44
C LEU A 172 -18.13 -19.74 12.35
N ILE A 173 -18.71 -19.28 11.24
CA ILE A 173 -20.15 -19.36 10.98
C ILE A 173 -20.62 -20.82 11.03
N HIS A 174 -19.90 -21.74 10.38
CA HIS A 174 -20.23 -23.16 10.42
C HIS A 174 -20.20 -23.75 11.83
N ALA A 175 -19.19 -23.39 12.64
CA ALA A 175 -19.08 -23.85 14.03
C ALA A 175 -20.24 -23.36 14.90
N ILE A 176 -20.67 -22.10 14.72
CA ILE A 176 -21.84 -21.52 15.40
C ILE A 176 -23.12 -22.25 14.97
N ASP A 177 -23.36 -22.37 13.66
CA ASP A 177 -24.59 -22.98 13.12
C ASP A 177 -24.72 -24.47 13.48
N SER A 178 -23.59 -25.15 13.69
CA SER A 178 -23.53 -26.58 14.02
C SER A 178 -23.40 -26.88 15.51
N GLY A 179 -23.32 -25.85 16.37
CA GLY A 179 -23.18 -26.02 17.82
C GLY A 179 -21.87 -26.67 18.26
N LEU A 180 -20.76 -26.34 17.57
CA LEU A 180 -19.43 -26.90 17.86
C LEU A 180 -18.66 -25.97 18.81
N ASP A 181 -19.07 -25.90 20.08
CA ASP A 181 -18.63 -24.89 21.07
C ASP A 181 -17.10 -24.74 21.15
N LYS A 182 -16.34 -25.85 21.28
CA LYS A 182 -14.88 -25.80 21.38
C LYS A 182 -14.20 -25.24 20.14
N SER A 183 -14.71 -25.61 18.96
CA SER A 183 -14.19 -25.16 17.67
C SER A 183 -14.57 -23.71 17.41
N GLN A 184 -15.76 -23.29 17.86
CA GLN A 184 -16.18 -21.89 17.87
C GLN A 184 -15.22 -21.05 18.74
N GLU A 185 -15.00 -21.42 20.00
CA GLU A 185 -14.12 -20.67 20.92
C GLU A 185 -12.70 -20.52 20.35
N LEU A 186 -12.14 -21.59 19.80
CA LEU A 186 -10.82 -21.56 19.14
C LEU A 186 -10.81 -20.63 17.93
N LEU A 187 -11.80 -20.73 17.04
CA LEU A 187 -11.87 -19.90 15.83
C LEU A 187 -12.09 -18.42 16.18
N GLU A 188 -12.89 -18.12 17.20
CA GLU A 188 -13.03 -16.76 17.73
C GLU A 188 -11.69 -16.24 18.26
N ALA A 189 -10.94 -17.04 19.01
CA ALA A 189 -9.61 -16.68 19.50
C ALA A 189 -8.65 -16.40 18.34
N VAL A 190 -8.62 -17.25 17.31
CA VAL A 190 -7.81 -17.07 16.09
C VAL A 190 -8.21 -15.77 15.37
N VAL A 191 -9.49 -15.55 15.10
CA VAL A 191 -10.00 -14.36 14.40
C VAL A 191 -9.67 -13.07 15.17
N ARG A 192 -9.82 -13.08 16.50
CA ARG A 192 -9.43 -11.94 17.35
C ARG A 192 -7.92 -11.70 17.30
N ALA A 193 -7.11 -12.75 17.42
CA ALA A 193 -5.65 -12.65 17.47
C ALA A 193 -5.03 -12.13 16.17
N VAL A 194 -5.57 -12.54 15.01
CA VAL A 194 -5.10 -12.10 13.68
C VAL A 194 -5.74 -10.79 13.22
N SER A 195 -6.62 -10.18 14.03
CA SER A 195 -7.17 -8.86 13.75
C SER A 195 -6.16 -7.74 14.04
N GLN A 196 -6.37 -6.57 13.43
CA GLN A 196 -5.64 -5.33 13.75
C GLN A 196 -6.37 -4.50 14.83
N ALA A 197 -7.19 -5.14 15.68
CA ALA A 197 -7.89 -4.45 16.75
C ALA A 197 -6.92 -4.02 17.87
N SER A 198 -7.26 -2.93 18.56
CA SER A 198 -6.43 -2.32 19.60
C SER A 198 -6.12 -3.22 20.81
N GLY A 199 -6.97 -4.20 21.08
CA GLY A 199 -6.84 -5.14 22.20
C GLY A 199 -6.74 -6.58 21.72
N ALA A 200 -6.22 -6.80 20.52
CA ALA A 200 -6.12 -8.14 19.97
C ALA A 200 -5.09 -8.96 20.79
N PRO A 201 -5.38 -10.23 21.12
CA PRO A 201 -4.58 -11.08 22.00
C PRO A 201 -3.28 -11.60 21.36
N SER A 202 -2.38 -12.22 22.15
CA SER A 202 -1.19 -12.89 21.60
C SER A 202 -1.58 -13.92 20.53
N CYS A 203 -0.79 -14.00 19.46
CA CYS A 203 -1.06 -14.91 18.35
C CYS A 203 0.03 -15.97 18.13
N TRP A 204 1.13 -15.91 18.90
CA TRP A 204 2.23 -16.86 18.85
C TRP A 204 2.98 -16.98 20.20
N PRO A 205 2.57 -17.88 21.11
CA PRO A 205 1.39 -18.75 21.03
C PRO A 205 0.07 -17.96 21.13
N LEU A 206 -1.02 -18.56 20.66
CA LEU A 206 -2.37 -18.03 20.80
C LEU A 206 -2.75 -17.98 22.28
N GLU A 207 -3.26 -16.84 22.75
CA GLU A 207 -3.76 -16.69 24.12
C GLU A 207 -4.83 -17.75 24.42
N ASP A 208 -4.78 -18.34 25.62
CA ASP A 208 -5.60 -19.48 26.07
C ASP A 208 -5.42 -20.81 25.29
N TYR A 209 -4.71 -20.82 24.16
CA TYR A 209 -4.46 -21.99 23.32
C TYR A 209 -2.96 -22.16 23.02
N PRO A 210 -2.12 -22.57 24.00
CA PRO A 210 -0.67 -22.62 23.84
C PRO A 210 -0.18 -23.61 22.76
N ASP A 211 -1.00 -24.60 22.42
CA ASP A 211 -0.73 -25.57 21.34
C ASP A 211 -0.95 -24.97 19.93
N VAL A 212 -1.50 -23.77 19.82
CA VAL A 212 -1.86 -23.11 18.56
C VAL A 212 -1.11 -21.79 18.39
N ALA A 213 -0.69 -21.50 17.17
CA ALA A 213 -0.23 -20.19 16.76
C ALA A 213 -0.92 -19.77 15.45
N ALA A 214 -1.25 -18.49 15.33
CA ALA A 214 -1.91 -17.92 14.16
C ALA A 214 -1.24 -16.61 13.75
N TRP A 215 -0.50 -16.61 12.64
CA TRP A 215 0.26 -15.44 12.21
C TRP A 215 -0.50 -14.62 11.14
N PRO A 216 -0.79 -13.33 11.39
CA PRO A 216 -1.39 -12.44 10.40
C PRO A 216 -0.33 -11.92 9.42
N MET A 217 -0.19 -12.56 8.27
CA MET A 217 0.80 -12.22 7.25
C MET A 217 0.58 -10.87 6.56
N ASP A 218 -0.63 -10.31 6.69
CA ASP A 218 -1.03 -9.00 6.15
C ASP A 218 -0.81 -7.84 7.13
N SER A 219 -0.16 -8.09 8.27
CA SER A 219 0.16 -7.07 9.27
C SER A 219 1.61 -6.55 9.17
N GLU A 220 2.54 -7.39 8.72
CA GLU A 220 3.95 -7.04 8.61
C GLU A 220 4.22 -6.14 7.40
N SER A 221 5.10 -5.16 7.57
CA SER A 221 5.55 -4.32 6.46
C SER A 221 6.66 -5.01 5.69
N LEU A 222 6.57 -5.02 4.36
CA LEU A 222 7.68 -5.43 3.49
C LEU A 222 8.65 -4.27 3.23
N THR A 223 8.33 -3.05 3.66
CA THR A 223 9.15 -1.85 3.42
C THR A 223 10.05 -1.50 4.60
N GLU A 224 9.91 -2.20 5.73
CA GLU A 224 10.72 -2.02 6.92
C GLU A 224 11.78 -3.12 7.04
N PRO A 225 12.95 -2.81 7.64
CA PRO A 225 13.95 -3.83 7.99
C PRO A 225 13.35 -4.91 8.89
N THR A 226 13.92 -6.12 8.83
CA THR A 226 13.51 -7.20 9.73
C THR A 226 14.01 -6.92 11.15
N ASP A 227 13.29 -7.45 12.14
CA ASP A 227 13.59 -7.29 13.56
C ASP A 227 14.96 -7.88 13.94
N ASN A 228 15.47 -8.80 13.12
CA ASN A 228 16.78 -9.43 13.27
C ASN A 228 17.89 -8.68 12.52
N GLY A 229 17.65 -7.44 12.10
CA GLY A 229 18.66 -6.58 11.45
C GLY A 229 18.89 -6.87 9.96
N GLY A 230 18.04 -7.69 9.33
CA GLY A 230 18.06 -7.89 7.88
C GLY A 230 17.48 -6.70 7.12
N GLU A 231 17.84 -6.58 5.84
CA GLU A 231 17.27 -5.53 4.97
C GLU A 231 15.75 -5.69 4.80
N ALA A 232 15.09 -4.61 4.37
CA ALA A 232 13.66 -4.66 4.07
C ALA A 232 13.38 -5.59 2.88
N PRO A 233 12.36 -6.47 2.94
CA PRO A 233 12.03 -7.36 1.83
C PRO A 233 11.85 -6.64 0.48
N ALA A 234 11.20 -5.47 0.47
CA ALA A 234 11.03 -4.65 -0.73
C ALA A 234 12.37 -4.16 -1.32
N ALA A 235 13.35 -3.86 -0.45
CA ALA A 235 14.69 -3.47 -0.87
C ALA A 235 15.43 -4.66 -1.52
N ALA A 236 15.33 -5.85 -0.92
CA ALA A 236 15.90 -7.08 -1.48
C ALA A 236 15.31 -7.41 -2.86
N VAL A 237 13.98 -7.29 -3.01
CA VAL A 237 13.27 -7.49 -4.29
C VAL A 237 13.74 -6.49 -5.34
N LEU A 238 13.85 -5.20 -4.98
CA LEU A 238 14.34 -4.16 -5.88
C LEU A 238 15.78 -4.43 -6.30
N GLY A 239 16.66 -4.74 -5.34
CA GLY A 239 18.07 -5.07 -5.58
C GLY A 239 18.24 -6.20 -6.60
N ARG A 240 17.41 -7.25 -6.49
CA ARG A 240 17.39 -8.36 -7.43
C ARG A 240 16.87 -7.97 -8.81
N ALA A 241 15.83 -7.14 -8.88
CA ALA A 241 15.27 -6.68 -10.15
C ALA A 241 16.25 -5.79 -10.95
N VAL A 242 17.13 -5.06 -10.27
CA VAL A 242 18.12 -4.15 -10.89
C VAL A 242 19.54 -4.73 -10.97
N ASP A 243 19.75 -5.97 -10.56
CA ASP A 243 21.05 -6.66 -10.58
C ASP A 243 21.66 -6.69 -11.98
N PRO A 244 22.84 -6.06 -12.23
CA PRO A 244 23.44 -5.98 -13.56
C PRO A 244 23.71 -7.34 -14.21
N SER A 245 23.92 -8.40 -13.43
CA SER A 245 24.26 -9.74 -13.94
C SER A 245 23.12 -10.36 -14.74
N HIS A 246 21.87 -9.99 -14.44
CA HIS A 246 20.68 -10.47 -15.14
C HIS A 246 20.25 -9.58 -16.30
N TRP A 247 20.92 -8.44 -16.51
CA TRP A 247 20.62 -7.50 -17.59
C TRP A 247 21.63 -7.62 -18.74
N PRO A 248 21.29 -7.20 -19.97
CA PRO A 248 22.22 -7.17 -21.08
C PRO A 248 23.38 -6.23 -20.76
N MET A 249 24.55 -6.53 -21.30
CA MET A 249 25.70 -5.64 -21.16
C MET A 249 25.35 -4.22 -21.64
N PRO A 250 25.88 -3.17 -20.99
CA PRO A 250 25.66 -1.80 -21.45
C PRO A 250 25.92 -1.64 -22.95
N GLY A 251 24.95 -1.10 -23.68
CA GLY A 251 25.03 -0.94 -25.14
C GLY A 251 24.54 -2.11 -25.98
N ALA A 252 24.29 -3.29 -25.40
CA ALA A 252 23.72 -4.44 -26.13
C ALA A 252 22.21 -4.31 -26.42
N CYS A 253 21.53 -3.35 -25.76
CA CYS A 253 20.12 -3.08 -26.00
C CYS A 253 19.91 -2.47 -27.40
N GLU A 254 18.98 -3.02 -28.19
CA GLU A 254 18.62 -2.52 -29.52
C GLU A 254 18.16 -1.05 -29.53
N ALA A 255 17.52 -0.61 -28.44
CA ALA A 255 17.09 0.79 -28.25
C ALA A 255 18.21 1.72 -27.72
N GLY A 256 19.40 1.17 -27.43
CA GLY A 256 20.55 1.90 -26.92
C GLY A 256 20.25 2.69 -25.65
N SER A 257 20.79 3.91 -25.56
CA SER A 257 20.58 4.84 -24.44
C SER A 257 19.16 5.38 -24.34
N SER A 258 18.33 5.20 -25.36
CA SER A 258 16.94 5.67 -25.38
C SER A 258 15.97 4.64 -24.80
N CYS A 259 16.45 3.46 -24.41
CA CYS A 259 15.64 2.44 -23.76
C CYS A 259 15.16 2.91 -22.38
N PRO A 260 13.84 3.08 -22.15
CA PRO A 260 13.33 3.56 -20.88
C PRO A 260 13.56 2.54 -19.75
N PHE A 261 13.50 1.24 -20.05
CA PHE A 261 13.68 0.17 -19.08
C PHE A 261 15.12 0.06 -18.57
N CYS A 262 16.10 0.11 -19.47
CA CYS A 262 17.51 0.14 -19.07
C CYS A 262 17.84 1.45 -18.32
N GLY A 263 17.22 2.56 -18.71
CA GLY A 263 17.30 3.84 -17.99
C GLY A 263 16.74 3.74 -16.57
N SER A 264 15.53 3.22 -16.41
CA SER A 264 14.87 2.97 -15.12
C SER A 264 15.71 2.07 -14.23
N ARG A 265 16.26 0.97 -14.77
CA ARG A 265 17.16 0.08 -14.03
C ARG A 265 18.41 0.82 -13.55
N LYS A 266 19.05 1.62 -14.41
CA LYS A 266 20.23 2.39 -14.04
C LYS A 266 19.92 3.41 -12.95
N ALA A 267 18.78 4.10 -13.04
CA ALA A 267 18.34 5.06 -12.04
C ALA A 267 18.05 4.36 -10.70
N LEU A 268 17.21 3.32 -10.69
CA LEU A 268 16.83 2.60 -9.48
C LEU A 268 17.97 1.78 -8.85
N ALA A 269 19.05 1.49 -9.58
CA ALA A 269 20.27 0.93 -9.01
C ALA A 269 21.08 1.97 -8.21
N GLY A 270 20.80 3.27 -8.37
CA GLY A 270 21.41 4.35 -7.59
C GLY A 270 20.86 4.38 -6.16
N THR A 271 21.74 4.60 -5.17
CA THR A 271 21.36 4.63 -3.75
C THR A 271 20.34 5.72 -3.44
N LYS A 272 20.47 6.90 -4.06
CA LYS A 272 19.56 8.03 -3.83
C LYS A 272 18.15 7.70 -4.33
N GLU A 273 18.05 7.25 -5.58
CA GLU A 273 16.79 6.97 -6.25
C GLU A 273 16.09 5.75 -5.66
N SER A 274 16.81 4.68 -5.33
CA SER A 274 16.26 3.51 -4.62
C SER A 274 15.72 3.88 -3.25
N THR A 275 16.47 4.69 -2.46
CA THR A 275 16.02 5.15 -1.14
C THR A 275 14.76 6.01 -1.27
N ALA A 276 14.71 6.92 -2.25
CA ALA A 276 13.51 7.73 -2.51
C ALA A 276 12.31 6.86 -2.90
N PHE A 277 12.51 5.87 -3.76
CA PHE A 277 11.46 4.94 -4.17
C PHE A 277 10.92 4.11 -2.99
N LEU A 278 11.80 3.48 -2.21
CA LEU A 278 11.42 2.69 -1.04
C LEU A 278 10.71 3.54 0.02
N ARG A 279 11.14 4.79 0.22
CA ARG A 279 10.46 5.76 1.08
C ARG A 279 9.04 6.05 0.61
N MET A 280 8.83 6.26 -0.69
CA MET A 280 7.48 6.46 -1.22
C MET A 280 6.61 5.21 -1.07
N LEU A 281 7.16 3.99 -1.18
CA LEU A 281 6.40 2.76 -0.87
C LEU A 281 5.96 2.72 0.59
N ARG A 282 6.83 3.11 1.52
CA ARG A 282 6.50 3.20 2.94
C ARG A 282 5.43 4.26 3.21
N TRP A 283 5.57 5.45 2.63
CA TRP A 283 4.57 6.51 2.78
C TRP A 283 3.22 6.16 2.18
N PHE A 284 3.19 5.41 1.08
CA PHE A 284 1.95 4.88 0.53
C PHE A 284 1.26 3.93 1.51
N GLU A 285 2.02 3.03 2.13
CA GLU A 285 1.51 2.09 3.12
C GLU A 285 0.94 2.82 4.35
N LEU A 286 1.63 3.84 4.85
CA LEU A 286 1.17 4.65 5.99
C LEU A 286 -0.05 5.52 5.65
N GLY A 287 -0.02 6.20 4.51
CA GLY A 287 -1.07 7.13 4.10
C GLY A 287 -2.38 6.43 3.75
N THR A 288 -2.32 5.20 3.21
CA THR A 288 -3.52 4.42 2.86
C THR A 288 -3.92 3.39 3.90
N GLY A 289 -3.03 3.04 4.83
CA GLY A 289 -3.19 1.90 5.75
C GLY A 289 -3.10 0.52 5.06
N LYS A 290 -2.83 0.47 3.74
CA LYS A 290 -2.76 -0.77 2.97
C LYS A 290 -1.32 -1.29 2.95
N ARG A 291 -1.11 -2.52 3.45
CA ARG A 291 0.18 -3.22 3.36
C ARG A 291 0.50 -3.70 1.94
N TRP A 292 1.79 -3.71 1.62
CA TRP A 292 2.29 -4.33 0.40
C TRP A 292 2.35 -5.85 0.54
N ALA A 293 1.74 -6.57 -0.40
CA ALA A 293 2.03 -7.98 -0.59
C ALA A 293 3.23 -8.17 -1.53
N PHE A 294 3.93 -9.32 -1.46
CA PHE A 294 4.99 -9.64 -2.42
C PHE A 294 4.48 -9.59 -3.87
N ARG A 295 3.25 -10.05 -4.12
CA ARG A 295 2.59 -9.96 -5.43
C ARG A 295 2.50 -8.52 -5.95
N ASP A 296 2.22 -7.57 -5.07
CA ASP A 296 2.11 -6.16 -5.45
C ASP A 296 3.49 -5.61 -5.84
N ILE A 297 4.51 -5.89 -5.02
CA ILE A 297 5.89 -5.43 -5.27
C ILE A 297 6.46 -6.06 -6.55
N PHE A 298 6.25 -7.37 -6.77
CA PHE A 298 6.68 -8.04 -8.00
C PHE A 298 6.02 -7.48 -9.24
N SER A 299 4.70 -7.23 -9.16
CA SER A 299 3.95 -6.66 -10.28
C SER A 299 4.35 -5.21 -10.55
N LEU A 300 4.64 -4.44 -9.51
CA LEU A 300 5.15 -3.07 -9.62
C LEU A 300 6.54 -3.07 -10.25
N ALA A 301 7.47 -3.90 -9.77
CA ALA A 301 8.81 -4.03 -10.34
C ALA A 301 8.76 -4.46 -11.82
N SER A 302 7.94 -5.46 -12.16
CA SER A 302 7.68 -5.87 -13.54
C SER A 302 7.21 -4.70 -14.40
N TYR A 303 6.24 -3.93 -13.93
CA TYR A 303 5.69 -2.82 -14.69
C TYR A 303 6.69 -1.69 -14.90
N LEU A 304 7.42 -1.29 -13.85
CA LEU A 304 8.39 -0.19 -13.91
C LEU A 304 9.64 -0.53 -14.75
N LEU A 305 10.04 -1.81 -14.78
CA LEU A 305 11.28 -2.25 -15.42
C LEU A 305 11.08 -3.03 -16.72
N ALA A 306 9.86 -3.46 -17.05
CA ALA A 306 9.56 -4.19 -18.28
C ALA A 306 8.24 -3.78 -18.96
N GLY A 307 7.44 -2.91 -18.34
CA GLY A 307 6.16 -2.47 -18.87
C GLY A 307 5.10 -3.57 -18.86
N ASN A 308 4.15 -3.48 -19.79
CA ASN A 308 2.99 -4.39 -19.84
C ASN A 308 3.25 -5.69 -20.61
N GLY A 309 4.34 -5.76 -21.36
CA GLY A 309 4.67 -6.89 -22.21
C GLY A 309 3.68 -7.16 -23.35
N THR A 310 2.68 -6.30 -23.59
CA THR A 310 1.68 -6.46 -24.65
C THR A 310 1.89 -5.44 -25.77
N SER A 311 2.01 -5.94 -27.00
CA SER A 311 1.88 -5.10 -28.20
C SER A 311 0.41 -4.77 -28.49
N GLN A 312 0.16 -3.78 -29.36
CA GLN A 312 -1.21 -3.46 -29.82
C GLN A 312 -1.93 -4.64 -30.51
N HIS A 313 -1.21 -5.73 -30.82
CA HIS A 313 -1.74 -6.95 -31.44
C HIS A 313 -1.75 -8.18 -30.50
N GLY A 314 -1.57 -8.00 -29.19
CA GLY A 314 -1.67 -9.10 -28.21
C GLY A 314 -0.50 -10.08 -28.18
N VAL A 315 0.54 -9.89 -29.01
CA VAL A 315 1.78 -10.68 -28.95
C VAL A 315 2.68 -10.14 -27.85
N SER A 316 3.25 -11.03 -27.04
CA SER A 316 4.25 -10.70 -26.03
C SER A 316 5.53 -10.22 -26.71
N VAL A 317 5.87 -8.94 -26.57
CA VAL A 317 7.05 -8.34 -27.19
C VAL A 317 8.12 -8.11 -26.13
N ASP A 318 9.36 -8.44 -26.47
CA ASP A 318 10.53 -8.12 -25.66
C ASP A 318 10.57 -6.59 -25.37
N PRO A 319 10.74 -6.16 -24.10
CA PRO A 319 10.66 -4.74 -23.76
C PRO A 319 11.71 -3.87 -24.46
N CYS A 320 12.92 -4.39 -24.70
CA CYS A 320 13.97 -3.65 -25.42
C CYS A 320 13.64 -3.53 -26.91
N LYS A 321 13.08 -4.58 -27.53
CA LYS A 321 12.60 -4.52 -28.92
C LYS A 321 11.43 -3.55 -29.10
N TRP A 322 10.51 -3.53 -28.13
CA TRP A 322 9.44 -2.54 -28.10
C TRP A 322 9.99 -1.11 -28.01
N ALA A 323 10.99 -0.88 -27.16
CA ALA A 323 11.62 0.44 -27.07
C ALA A 323 12.33 0.79 -28.40
N ALA A 324 12.98 -0.17 -29.05
CA ALA A 324 13.69 0.05 -30.31
C ALA A 324 12.74 0.42 -31.45
N SER A 325 11.57 -0.23 -31.53
CA SER A 325 10.56 0.11 -32.52
C SER A 325 10.00 1.52 -32.33
N LEU A 326 9.85 1.98 -31.08
CA LEU A 326 9.45 3.36 -30.78
C LEU A 326 10.56 4.36 -31.11
N VAL A 327 11.83 4.03 -30.88
CA VAL A 327 12.96 4.89 -31.28
C VAL A 327 12.97 5.06 -32.81
N GLU A 328 12.72 3.99 -33.56
CA GLU A 328 12.66 4.07 -35.02
C GLU A 328 11.43 4.84 -35.51
N ALA A 329 10.26 4.61 -34.91
CA ALA A 329 9.06 5.37 -35.19
C ALA A 329 9.26 6.88 -34.90
N ASP A 330 9.99 7.22 -33.83
CA ASP A 330 10.32 8.61 -33.52
C ASP A 330 11.22 9.26 -34.58
N LYS A 331 12.23 8.55 -35.11
CA LYS A 331 13.05 9.05 -36.22
C LYS A 331 12.20 9.33 -37.46
N GLN A 332 11.23 8.45 -37.77
CA GLN A 332 10.29 8.68 -38.88
C GLN A 332 9.44 9.93 -38.66
N ALA A 333 9.03 10.22 -37.42
CA ALA A 333 8.30 11.44 -37.08
C ALA A 333 9.14 12.70 -37.35
N GLN A 334 10.45 12.65 -37.07
CA GLN A 334 11.38 13.75 -37.31
C GLN A 334 11.59 14.07 -38.79
N LEU A 335 11.44 13.09 -39.68
CA LEU A 335 11.48 13.28 -41.14
C LEU A 335 10.26 14.06 -41.69
N ARG A 336 9.42 14.62 -40.81
CA ARG A 336 8.26 15.46 -41.11
C ARG A 336 7.23 14.80 -42.04
N GLY A 337 7.08 13.49 -41.92
CA GLY A 337 5.96 12.78 -42.52
C GLY A 337 4.62 13.21 -41.89
N ARG A 338 3.52 12.97 -42.62
CA ARG A 338 2.15 13.21 -42.12
C ARG A 338 1.95 12.53 -40.75
N PRO A 339 1.44 13.23 -39.73
CA PRO A 339 1.29 12.65 -38.39
C PRO A 339 0.46 11.37 -38.36
N ARG A 340 0.94 10.37 -37.63
CA ARG A 340 0.27 9.09 -37.39
C ARG A 340 0.40 8.73 -35.92
N ARG A 341 -0.61 8.05 -35.36
CA ARG A 341 -0.67 7.72 -33.94
C ARG A 341 0.60 7.06 -33.41
N GLU A 342 1.05 5.99 -34.06
CA GLU A 342 2.20 5.19 -33.62
C GLU A 342 3.53 5.93 -33.75
N VAL A 343 3.64 6.82 -34.73
CA VAL A 343 4.87 7.55 -35.09
C VAL A 343 4.99 8.81 -34.24
N SER A 344 3.97 9.67 -34.26
CA SER A 344 3.99 10.96 -33.59
C SER A 344 3.95 10.85 -32.06
N ALA A 345 3.34 9.80 -31.50
CA ALA A 345 3.29 9.57 -30.04
C ALA A 345 4.49 8.79 -29.49
N ALA A 346 5.40 8.30 -30.35
CA ALA A 346 6.45 7.36 -29.96
C ALA A 346 7.35 7.88 -28.82
N LEU A 347 7.83 9.12 -28.92
CA LEU A 347 8.66 9.74 -27.87
C LEU A 347 7.89 9.96 -26.57
N PHE A 348 6.61 10.32 -26.64
CA PHE A 348 5.77 10.45 -25.45
C PHE A 348 5.62 9.11 -24.73
N TRP A 349 5.47 8.01 -25.48
CA TRP A 349 5.42 6.67 -24.90
C TRP A 349 6.75 6.25 -24.29
N LEU A 350 7.88 6.53 -24.95
CA LEU A 350 9.22 6.28 -24.41
C LEU A 350 9.43 7.01 -23.08
N VAL A 351 9.10 8.29 -22.99
CA VAL A 351 9.20 9.05 -21.73
C VAL A 351 8.26 8.48 -20.68
N SER A 352 7.01 8.20 -21.03
CA SER A 352 6.04 7.67 -20.06
C SER A 352 6.35 6.27 -19.52
N ALA A 353 7.22 5.52 -20.20
CA ALA A 353 7.65 4.19 -19.77
C ALA A 353 8.86 4.23 -18.81
N GLN A 354 9.46 5.39 -18.59
CA GLN A 354 10.47 5.57 -17.54
C GLN A 354 9.78 5.48 -16.16
N TYR A 355 10.46 4.92 -15.17
CA TYR A 355 9.82 4.54 -13.90
C TYR A 355 9.16 5.74 -13.19
N GLU A 356 9.73 6.94 -13.31
CA GLU A 356 9.19 8.17 -12.72
C GLU A 356 7.79 8.49 -13.27
N HIS A 357 7.58 8.27 -14.57
CA HIS A 357 6.31 8.55 -15.24
C HIS A 357 5.35 7.37 -15.24
N ALA A 358 5.88 6.15 -15.20
CA ALA A 358 5.10 4.93 -15.07
C ALA A 358 4.50 4.81 -13.66
N LEU A 359 5.27 5.14 -12.61
CA LEU A 359 4.78 5.18 -11.23
C LEU A 359 3.66 6.23 -11.07
N PHE A 360 3.82 7.38 -11.73
CA PHE A 360 2.81 8.44 -11.74
C PHE A 360 2.09 8.53 -13.08
N HIS A 361 1.33 7.49 -13.43
CA HIS A 361 0.84 7.34 -14.81
C HIS A 361 -0.30 8.30 -15.19
N ARG A 362 -1.06 8.85 -14.22
CA ARG A 362 -2.35 9.51 -14.49
C ARG A 362 -2.18 10.83 -15.25
N TRP A 363 -3.01 11.02 -16.27
CA TRP A 363 -3.15 12.26 -17.06
C TRP A 363 -4.62 12.67 -17.13
N ASP A 364 -4.89 13.91 -17.54
CA ASP A 364 -6.26 14.43 -17.67
C ASP A 364 -7.02 13.70 -18.79
N ARG A 365 -8.10 13.00 -18.43
CA ARG A 365 -8.93 12.21 -19.34
C ARG A 365 -9.85 13.07 -20.21
N GLY A 366 -10.17 14.31 -19.80
CA GLY A 366 -11.04 15.23 -20.54
C GLY A 366 -10.32 16.05 -21.60
N LEU A 367 -8.99 16.13 -21.50
CA LEU A 367 -8.15 16.98 -22.33
C LEU A 367 -8.01 16.58 -23.82
N PRO A 368 -8.00 15.28 -24.21
CA PRO A 368 -7.73 14.91 -25.61
C PRO A 368 -8.72 15.52 -26.61
N ALA A 369 -10.01 15.55 -26.26
CA ALA A 369 -11.07 16.01 -27.15
C ALA A 369 -11.01 17.53 -27.40
N SER A 370 -10.80 18.32 -26.34
CA SER A 370 -10.63 19.78 -26.46
C SER A 370 -9.32 20.14 -27.18
N LEU A 371 -8.23 19.42 -26.89
CA LEU A 371 -6.95 19.62 -27.55
C LEU A 371 -7.02 19.40 -29.07
N LEU A 372 -7.67 18.31 -29.52
CA LEU A 372 -7.84 18.04 -30.95
C LEU A 372 -8.61 19.13 -31.68
N LYS A 373 -9.65 19.66 -31.04
CA LYS A 373 -10.43 20.78 -31.58
C LYS A 373 -9.54 22.01 -31.76
N ASP A 374 -8.81 22.39 -30.73
CA ASP A 374 -7.93 23.57 -30.77
C ASP A 374 -6.79 23.40 -31.80
N ILE A 375 -6.24 22.19 -31.96
CA ILE A 375 -5.23 21.87 -32.98
C ILE A 375 -5.80 22.09 -34.39
N ARG A 376 -7.05 21.64 -34.62
CA ARG A 376 -7.72 21.82 -35.91
C ARG A 376 -8.01 23.30 -36.18
N ASP A 377 -8.46 24.03 -35.18
CA ASP A 377 -8.78 25.46 -35.28
C ASP A 377 -7.56 26.32 -35.64
N LEU A 378 -6.34 25.89 -35.28
CA LEU A 378 -5.09 26.57 -35.61
C LEU A 378 -4.40 26.04 -36.87
N GLY A 379 -4.88 24.95 -37.47
CA GLY A 379 -4.23 24.35 -38.64
C GLY A 379 -2.95 23.58 -38.31
N LEU A 380 -2.84 23.01 -37.11
CA LEU A 380 -1.65 22.29 -36.63
C LEU A 380 -1.73 20.77 -36.81
N GLN A 381 -2.61 20.27 -37.69
CA GLN A 381 -2.83 18.83 -37.89
C GLN A 381 -1.61 18.12 -38.51
N GLU A 382 -0.73 18.86 -39.18
CA GLU A 382 0.51 18.35 -39.76
C GLU A 382 1.71 18.49 -38.80
N ASP A 383 1.52 19.09 -37.63
CA ASP A 383 2.55 19.17 -36.60
C ASP A 383 2.61 17.85 -35.81
N ASN A 384 3.73 17.14 -35.96
CA ASN A 384 3.95 15.85 -35.30
C ASN A 384 3.98 15.96 -33.76
N THR A 385 4.38 17.08 -33.18
CA THR A 385 4.46 17.26 -31.73
C THR A 385 3.07 17.51 -31.16
N ALA A 386 2.29 18.41 -31.76
CA ALA A 386 0.93 18.73 -31.33
C ALA A 386 0.02 17.50 -31.45
N MET A 387 0.06 16.82 -32.60
CA MET A 387 -0.69 15.58 -32.80
C MET A 387 -0.18 14.44 -31.93
N GLY A 388 1.13 14.33 -31.72
CA GLY A 388 1.75 13.36 -30.82
C GLY A 388 1.24 13.46 -29.38
N LEU A 389 1.17 14.69 -28.84
CA LEU A 389 0.60 14.95 -27.51
C LEU A 389 -0.87 14.53 -27.43
N HIS A 390 -1.68 14.87 -28.45
CA HIS A 390 -3.07 14.44 -28.51
C HIS A 390 -3.21 12.92 -28.52
N TYR A 391 -2.49 12.22 -29.40
CA TYR A 391 -2.52 10.76 -29.51
C TYR A 391 -2.04 10.06 -28.24
N PHE A 392 -1.02 10.61 -27.59
CA PHE A 392 -0.56 10.16 -26.29
C PHE A 392 -1.68 10.26 -25.26
N LEU A 393 -2.25 11.46 -25.04
CA LEU A 393 -3.29 11.66 -24.04
C LEU A 393 -4.54 10.82 -24.33
N GLN A 394 -4.92 10.68 -25.60
CA GLN A 394 -6.01 9.79 -26.02
C GLN A 394 -5.73 8.33 -25.65
N SER A 395 -4.49 7.87 -25.70
CA SER A 395 -4.12 6.50 -25.28
C SER A 395 -4.17 6.28 -23.77
N ARG A 396 -4.34 7.34 -22.97
CA ARG A 396 -4.37 7.29 -21.50
C ARG A 396 -5.77 7.33 -20.90
N THR A 397 -6.83 7.37 -21.72
CA THR A 397 -8.22 7.47 -21.25
C THR A 397 -8.78 6.14 -20.72
N ALA A 398 -8.31 4.99 -21.21
CA ALA A 398 -8.78 3.68 -20.75
C ALA A 398 -7.72 2.56 -20.91
N GLY A 399 -7.65 1.67 -19.91
CA GLY A 399 -7.13 0.30 -20.06
C GLY A 399 -5.65 0.12 -20.44
N TYR A 400 -4.77 1.07 -20.12
CA TYR A 400 -3.34 0.98 -20.49
C TYR A 400 -2.41 0.51 -19.37
N VAL A 401 -2.90 0.37 -18.14
CA VAL A 401 -2.13 -0.14 -16.99
C VAL A 401 -2.58 -1.58 -16.73
N PRO A 402 -1.68 -2.50 -16.34
CA PRO A 402 -2.07 -3.88 -16.08
C PRO A 402 -3.11 -3.96 -14.95
N ALA A 403 -4.18 -4.71 -15.18
CA ALA A 403 -5.29 -4.86 -14.22
C ALA A 403 -4.85 -5.21 -12.79
N PRO A 404 -3.83 -6.07 -12.54
CA PRO A 404 -3.42 -6.42 -11.18
C PRO A 404 -2.90 -5.26 -10.33
N ILE A 405 -2.38 -4.18 -10.95
CA ILE A 405 -1.75 -3.05 -10.24
C ILE A 405 -2.43 -1.71 -10.50
N ALA A 406 -3.42 -1.65 -11.40
CA ALA A 406 -4.04 -0.41 -11.83
C ALA A 406 -4.65 0.38 -10.66
N THR A 407 -5.45 -0.29 -9.81
CA THR A 407 -6.08 0.35 -8.64
C THR A 407 -5.05 0.82 -7.62
N LEU A 408 -3.98 0.04 -7.42
CA LEU A 408 -2.90 0.39 -6.52
C LEU A 408 -2.16 1.65 -7.01
N LEU A 409 -1.83 1.71 -8.30
CA LEU A 409 -1.15 2.85 -8.90
C LEU A 409 -2.04 4.11 -8.93
N ASP A 410 -3.34 3.97 -9.17
CA ASP A 410 -4.28 5.09 -9.07
C ASP A 410 -4.27 5.70 -7.66
N SER A 411 -4.34 4.87 -6.61
CA SER A 411 -4.22 5.34 -5.22
C SER A 411 -2.83 5.92 -4.92
N PHE A 412 -1.76 5.36 -5.50
CA PHE A 412 -0.39 5.87 -5.33
C PHE A 412 -0.25 7.28 -5.90
N VAL A 413 -0.84 7.54 -7.07
CA VAL A 413 -0.89 8.87 -7.69
C VAL A 413 -1.71 9.85 -6.84
N GLU A 414 -2.84 9.41 -6.29
CA GLU A 414 -3.71 10.29 -5.49
C GLU A 414 -3.03 10.84 -4.26
N LEU A 415 -2.19 10.04 -3.62
CA LEU A 415 -1.49 10.42 -2.41
C LEU A 415 -0.13 11.09 -2.70
N LEU A 416 0.63 10.59 -3.68
CA LEU A 416 2.08 10.86 -3.78
C LEU A 416 2.55 11.51 -5.09
N ASP A 417 1.68 11.91 -6.03
CA ASP A 417 2.12 12.47 -7.33
C ASP A 417 2.99 13.74 -7.14
N PRO A 418 4.29 13.72 -7.49
CA PRO A 418 5.18 14.86 -7.32
C PRO A 418 4.76 16.11 -8.08
N ALA A 419 3.92 15.95 -9.11
CA ALA A 419 3.32 17.06 -9.81
C ALA A 419 2.53 17.99 -8.86
N MET A 420 2.00 17.45 -7.77
CA MET A 420 1.15 18.14 -6.80
C MET A 420 1.92 18.64 -5.56
N SER A 421 3.23 18.44 -5.49
CA SER A 421 4.06 18.87 -4.36
C SER A 421 4.08 20.39 -4.18
N SER A 422 4.28 20.84 -2.94
CA SER A 422 4.38 22.27 -2.63
C SER A 422 5.49 22.95 -3.45
N PRO A 423 5.25 24.15 -4.03
CA PRO A 423 6.29 24.93 -4.68
C PRO A 423 7.47 25.29 -3.77
N ASP A 424 7.24 25.38 -2.46
CA ASP A 424 8.28 25.72 -1.48
C ASP A 424 9.16 24.52 -1.10
N MET A 425 8.84 23.32 -1.60
CA MET A 425 9.64 22.13 -1.36
C MET A 425 11.01 22.26 -2.02
N GLU A 426 12.04 22.01 -1.22
CA GLU A 426 13.44 22.07 -1.63
C GLU A 426 13.95 20.68 -2.01
N VAL A 427 14.66 20.61 -3.15
CA VAL A 427 15.23 19.37 -3.67
C VAL A 427 16.72 19.55 -3.97
N ALA A 428 17.51 18.52 -3.67
CA ALA A 428 18.94 18.52 -3.93
C ALA A 428 19.22 18.10 -5.38
N LEU A 429 19.69 19.03 -6.19
CA LEU A 429 20.03 18.83 -7.60
C LEU A 429 21.49 19.20 -7.88
N TRP A 430 21.93 19.01 -9.12
CA TRP A 430 23.26 19.44 -9.52
C TRP A 430 23.42 20.96 -9.35
N GLY A 431 24.49 21.37 -8.68
CA GLY A 431 24.75 22.78 -8.39
C GLY A 431 23.94 23.36 -7.21
N GLY A 432 23.35 22.52 -6.35
CA GLY A 432 22.78 22.92 -5.06
C GLY A 432 21.30 22.62 -4.87
N THR A 433 20.76 23.09 -3.75
CA THR A 433 19.35 22.98 -3.40
C THR A 433 18.52 23.98 -4.21
N VAL A 434 17.37 23.53 -4.73
CA VAL A 434 16.47 24.34 -5.56
C VAL A 434 15.03 24.12 -5.09
N ARG A 435 14.20 25.17 -5.12
CA ARG A 435 12.76 25.05 -4.85
C ARG A 435 12.00 24.60 -6.09
N LEU A 436 11.01 23.72 -5.91
CA LEU A 436 10.17 23.26 -7.03
C LEU A 436 9.43 24.42 -7.72
N GLY A 437 9.06 25.46 -6.98
CA GLY A 437 8.43 26.67 -7.50
C GLY A 437 9.26 27.43 -8.54
N GLU A 438 10.59 27.27 -8.55
CA GLU A 438 11.43 27.85 -9.60
C GLU A 438 11.18 27.19 -10.97
N PHE A 439 10.89 25.88 -10.98
CA PHE A 439 10.50 25.19 -12.19
C PHE A 439 9.13 25.67 -12.66
N ASP A 440 8.16 25.80 -11.74
CA ASP A 440 6.82 26.29 -12.06
C ASP A 440 6.85 27.69 -12.68
N ALA A 441 7.61 28.60 -12.07
CA ALA A 441 7.75 29.97 -12.55
C ALA A 441 8.38 30.04 -13.94
N ARG A 442 9.32 29.16 -14.27
CA ARG A 442 9.99 29.15 -15.58
C ARG A 442 9.14 28.46 -16.65
N PHE A 443 8.59 27.28 -16.38
CA PHE A 443 7.71 26.57 -17.32
C PHE A 443 6.42 27.33 -17.60
N SER A 444 5.90 28.11 -16.63
CA SER A 444 4.74 28.98 -16.86
C SER A 444 5.04 30.14 -17.82
N ARG A 445 6.28 30.65 -17.86
CA ARG A 445 6.73 31.66 -18.82
C ARG A 445 6.95 31.09 -20.22
N SER A 446 7.74 30.01 -20.32
CA SER A 446 7.93 29.24 -21.54
C SER A 446 8.53 27.86 -21.26
N VAL A 447 8.27 26.90 -22.15
CA VAL A 447 8.90 25.57 -22.05
C VAL A 447 10.41 25.65 -22.26
N ARG A 448 10.90 26.56 -23.12
CA ARG A 448 12.34 26.77 -23.36
C ARG A 448 13.08 27.16 -22.07
N GLU A 449 12.59 28.19 -21.38
CA GLU A 449 13.22 28.68 -20.14
C GLU A 449 13.22 27.61 -19.04
N GLY A 450 12.12 26.87 -18.89
CA GLY A 450 12.04 25.75 -17.95
C GLY A 450 12.99 24.61 -18.30
N LEU A 451 13.09 24.26 -19.58
CA LEU A 451 14.00 23.23 -20.09
C LEU A 451 15.47 23.60 -19.85
N ASP A 452 15.89 24.81 -20.24
CA ASP A 452 17.28 25.25 -20.09
C ASP A 452 17.71 25.21 -18.62
N TYR A 453 16.82 25.61 -17.72
CA TYR A 453 17.04 25.51 -16.28
C TYR A 453 17.19 24.06 -15.81
N ALA A 454 16.27 23.18 -16.23
CA ALA A 454 16.31 21.76 -15.86
C ALA A 454 17.55 21.04 -16.39
N VAL A 455 18.01 21.38 -17.60
CA VAL A 455 19.26 20.87 -18.18
C VAL A 455 20.48 21.35 -17.39
N GLY A 456 20.53 22.64 -17.04
CA GLY A 456 21.60 23.21 -16.19
C GLY A 456 21.71 22.52 -14.83
N ARG A 457 20.59 22.02 -14.30
CA ARG A 457 20.51 21.25 -13.04
C ARG A 457 20.65 19.73 -13.20
N ARG A 458 20.89 19.22 -14.41
CA ARG A 458 20.94 17.78 -14.73
C ARG A 458 19.71 17.01 -14.23
N ALA A 459 18.55 17.65 -14.27
CA ALA A 459 17.31 17.11 -13.72
C ALA A 459 16.63 16.09 -14.64
N LEU A 460 16.98 16.05 -15.92
CA LEU A 460 16.27 15.31 -16.96
C LEU A 460 17.14 14.22 -17.59
N SER A 461 16.50 13.13 -17.99
CA SER A 461 17.04 12.11 -18.87
C SER A 461 17.09 12.58 -20.33
N SER A 462 17.74 11.80 -21.19
CA SER A 462 17.85 12.08 -22.63
C SER A 462 16.49 12.16 -23.32
N ASN A 463 15.60 11.21 -23.05
CA ASN A 463 14.27 11.15 -23.67
C ASN A 463 13.41 12.34 -23.22
N GLU A 464 13.43 12.67 -21.92
CA GLU A 464 12.71 13.82 -21.38
C GLU A 464 13.20 15.13 -22.01
N ARG A 465 14.53 15.31 -22.08
CA ARG A 465 15.13 16.48 -22.73
C ARG A 465 14.68 16.59 -24.18
N MET A 466 14.76 15.51 -24.96
CA MET A 466 14.37 15.52 -26.37
C MET A 466 12.88 15.84 -26.54
N LEU A 467 12.01 15.35 -25.65
CA LEU A 467 10.58 15.65 -25.69
C LEU A 467 10.31 17.12 -25.37
N LEU A 468 10.92 17.64 -24.30
CA LEU A 468 10.77 19.03 -23.90
C LEU A 468 11.35 20.01 -24.93
N GLU A 469 12.42 19.64 -25.65
CA GLU A 469 12.95 20.41 -26.77
C GLU A 469 11.89 20.56 -27.87
N ARG A 470 11.17 19.49 -28.24
CA ARG A 470 10.08 19.59 -29.23
C ARG A 470 8.90 20.40 -28.74
N LEU A 471 8.51 20.21 -27.48
CA LEU A 471 7.44 20.98 -26.86
C LEU A 471 7.78 22.47 -26.77
N SER A 472 9.06 22.83 -26.59
CA SER A 472 9.51 24.22 -26.61
C SER A 472 9.38 24.87 -27.98
N VAL A 473 9.66 24.14 -29.07
CA VAL A 473 9.45 24.63 -30.44
C VAL A 473 7.94 24.85 -30.70
N LEU A 474 7.08 23.95 -30.21
CA LEU A 474 5.63 24.11 -30.33
C LEU A 474 5.12 25.31 -29.51
N ASP A 475 5.61 25.51 -28.28
CA ASP A 475 5.30 26.67 -27.43
C ASP A 475 5.70 28.00 -28.11
N GLU A 476 6.88 28.05 -28.70
CA GLU A 476 7.38 29.20 -29.48
C GLU A 476 6.52 29.45 -30.73
N LEU A 477 6.15 28.39 -31.47
CA LEU A 477 5.27 28.49 -32.64
C LEU A 477 3.90 29.08 -32.27
N LEU A 478 3.33 28.67 -31.15
CA LEU A 478 2.05 29.18 -30.63
C LEU A 478 2.11 30.65 -30.21
N ALA A 479 3.30 31.19 -29.93
CA ALA A 479 3.52 32.60 -29.64
C ALA A 479 3.63 33.48 -30.91
N VAL A 480 3.81 32.88 -32.10
CA VAL A 480 3.97 33.63 -33.35
C VAL A 480 2.69 34.42 -33.68
N PRO A 481 2.76 35.75 -33.93
CA PRO A 481 1.59 36.59 -34.17
C PRO A 481 0.69 36.08 -35.31
N ARG A 482 1.28 35.60 -36.41
CA ARG A 482 0.54 35.07 -37.57
C ARG A 482 -0.39 33.90 -37.20
N LEU A 483 0.06 33.01 -36.32
CA LEU A 483 -0.72 31.86 -35.88
C LEU A 483 -1.70 32.28 -34.78
N ARG A 484 -1.23 33.07 -33.81
CA ARG A 484 -2.01 33.49 -32.64
C ARG A 484 -3.19 34.40 -33.00
N LEU A 485 -3.02 35.33 -33.94
CA LEU A 485 -4.09 36.24 -34.35
C LEU A 485 -5.27 35.53 -35.02
N ARG A 486 -5.06 34.34 -35.62
CA ARG A 486 -6.16 33.58 -36.24
C ARG A 486 -7.18 33.11 -35.20
N ARG A 487 -6.71 32.50 -34.11
CA ARG A 487 -7.57 31.97 -33.02
C ARG A 487 -6.81 32.10 -31.67
N PRO A 488 -6.85 33.27 -31.02
CA PRO A 488 -6.03 33.54 -29.82
C PRO A 488 -6.41 32.65 -28.64
N GLY A 489 -7.69 32.32 -28.49
CA GLY A 489 -8.16 31.43 -27.43
C GLY A 489 -7.65 29.99 -27.56
N ALA A 490 -7.67 29.43 -28.78
CA ALA A 490 -7.14 28.09 -29.05
C ALA A 490 -5.61 28.04 -28.85
N ALA A 491 -4.89 29.05 -29.35
CA ALA A 491 -3.45 29.15 -29.16
C ALA A 491 -3.06 29.21 -27.68
N SER A 492 -3.78 30.03 -26.90
CA SER A 492 -3.52 30.16 -25.45
C SER A 492 -3.82 28.88 -24.68
N ARG A 493 -4.88 28.14 -25.06
CA ARG A 493 -5.22 26.86 -24.43
C ARG A 493 -4.20 25.78 -24.73
N ILE A 494 -3.79 25.61 -26.00
CA ILE A 494 -2.74 24.63 -26.35
C ILE A 494 -1.43 24.99 -25.65
N GLN A 495 -1.07 26.28 -25.66
CA GLN A 495 0.15 26.76 -25.02
C GLN A 495 0.17 26.44 -23.52
N ARG A 496 -0.95 26.67 -22.81
CA ARG A 496 -1.12 26.27 -21.41
C ARG A 496 -0.95 24.77 -21.22
N VAL A 497 -1.62 23.96 -22.05
CA VAL A 497 -1.54 22.50 -21.99
C VAL A 497 -0.12 21.99 -22.18
N VAL A 498 0.61 22.54 -23.15
CA VAL A 498 2.01 22.20 -23.43
C VAL A 498 2.91 22.54 -22.24
N ARG A 499 2.73 23.72 -21.62
CA ARG A 499 3.50 24.16 -20.45
C ARG A 499 3.18 23.33 -19.20
N ASP A 500 1.90 23.08 -18.93
CA ASP A 500 1.46 22.26 -17.80
C ASP A 500 1.98 20.82 -17.94
N PHE A 501 1.92 20.26 -19.16
CA PHE A 501 2.48 18.93 -19.47
C PHE A 501 4.00 18.89 -19.26
N ALA A 502 4.73 19.88 -19.79
CA ALA A 502 6.18 19.97 -19.65
C ALA A 502 6.63 20.13 -18.18
N CYS A 503 5.95 21.00 -17.43
CA CYS A 503 6.20 21.19 -16.00
C CYS A 503 5.95 19.90 -15.22
N ARG A 504 4.85 19.19 -15.52
CA ARG A 504 4.51 17.92 -14.89
C ARG A 504 5.56 16.83 -15.13
N ILE A 505 6.12 16.74 -16.34
CA ILE A 505 7.23 15.84 -16.65
C ILE A 505 8.45 16.18 -15.78
N ALA A 506 8.84 17.45 -15.74
CA ALA A 506 9.99 17.88 -14.93
C ALA A 506 9.77 17.60 -13.43
N ARG A 507 8.59 17.96 -12.89
CA ARG A 507 8.24 17.73 -11.47
C ARG A 507 8.26 16.25 -11.11
N ARG A 508 7.68 15.36 -11.93
CA ARG A 508 7.70 13.91 -11.68
C ARG A 508 9.11 13.34 -11.73
N SER A 509 9.91 13.73 -12.73
CA SER A 509 11.30 13.30 -12.87
C SER A 509 12.15 13.67 -11.65
N ILE A 510 12.04 14.93 -11.22
CA ILE A 510 12.77 15.45 -10.07
C ILE A 510 12.24 14.82 -8.79
N GLY A 511 10.92 14.85 -8.59
CA GLY A 511 10.34 14.49 -7.31
C GLY A 511 10.37 12.99 -7.03
N ALA A 512 10.21 12.13 -8.03
CA ALA A 512 10.35 10.68 -7.86
C ALA A 512 11.76 10.29 -7.39
N ARG A 513 12.80 11.00 -7.87
CA ARG A 513 14.21 10.76 -7.49
C ARG A 513 14.61 11.35 -6.14
N ASN A 514 13.77 12.22 -5.57
CA ASN A 514 14.03 12.91 -4.29
C ASN A 514 12.96 12.62 -3.23
N ALA A 515 11.96 11.78 -3.51
CA ALA A 515 10.76 11.60 -2.71
C ALA A 515 10.07 12.94 -2.37
N ALA A 516 10.06 13.89 -3.32
CA ALA A 516 9.40 15.18 -3.15
C ALA A 516 7.93 15.07 -3.59
N VAL A 517 7.09 14.71 -2.64
CA VAL A 517 5.66 14.40 -2.82
C VAL A 517 4.79 15.40 -2.01
N PRO A 518 3.46 15.46 -2.23
CA PRO A 518 2.57 16.22 -1.37
C PRO A 518 2.71 15.79 0.10
N ASP A 519 2.67 16.76 1.02
CA ASP A 519 2.71 16.51 2.47
C ASP A 519 3.90 15.65 2.96
N ALA A 520 5.02 15.61 2.23
CA ALA A 520 6.17 14.77 2.57
C ALA A 520 6.64 14.93 4.02
N LYS A 521 6.64 16.17 4.55
CA LYS A 521 7.00 16.45 5.95
C LYS A 521 6.02 15.82 6.94
N THR A 522 4.72 15.88 6.65
CA THR A 522 3.66 15.27 7.48
C THR A 522 3.74 13.75 7.43
N LEU A 523 4.02 13.16 6.26
CA LEU A 523 4.25 11.72 6.11
C LEU A 523 5.50 11.25 6.86
N GLU A 524 6.58 12.03 6.82
CA GLU A 524 7.81 11.75 7.57
C GLU A 524 7.57 11.84 9.08
N ALA A 525 6.88 12.88 9.56
CA ALA A 525 6.50 13.00 10.97
C ALA A 525 5.60 11.83 11.42
N PHE A 526 4.60 11.47 10.61
CA PHE A 526 3.72 10.33 10.92
C PHE A 526 4.49 9.00 10.95
N GLN A 527 5.44 8.80 10.02
CA GLN A 527 6.30 7.63 10.03
C GLN A 527 7.10 7.52 11.33
N ASN A 528 7.62 8.64 11.85
CA ASN A 528 8.35 8.65 13.12
C ASN A 528 7.42 8.30 14.29
N VAL A 529 6.20 8.85 14.34
CA VAL A 529 5.19 8.50 15.34
C VAL A 529 4.87 6.99 15.34
N VAL A 530 4.74 6.39 14.15
CA VAL A 530 4.48 4.95 14.01
C VAL A 530 5.70 4.10 14.38
N ALA A 531 6.91 4.55 14.05
CA ALA A 531 8.15 3.88 14.45
C ALA A 531 8.36 3.91 15.98
N ASP A 532 7.94 5.00 16.63
CA ASP A 532 8.05 5.23 18.07
C ASP A 532 6.85 4.73 18.89
N ALA A 533 5.86 4.10 18.24
CA ALA A 533 4.66 3.51 18.86
C ALA A 533 4.97 2.48 19.97
N ASP A 534 6.22 2.04 19.97
CA ASP A 534 6.92 1.23 20.93
C ASP A 534 7.10 1.86 22.34
N GLY A 535 6.61 3.08 22.56
CA GLY A 535 6.28 3.61 23.89
C GLY A 535 7.36 4.46 24.58
N ARG A 536 8.39 4.92 23.85
CA ARG A 536 9.42 5.83 24.41
C ARG A 536 9.44 7.23 23.79
N GLY A 537 8.66 7.46 22.73
CA GLY A 537 8.64 8.72 21.99
C GLY A 537 7.81 9.82 22.67
N HIS A 538 8.28 11.06 22.58
CA HIS A 538 7.54 12.26 22.95
C HIS A 538 6.35 12.51 21.99
N ASP A 539 6.52 12.14 20.71
CA ASP A 539 5.65 12.57 19.61
C ASP A 539 4.22 12.00 19.69
N LEU A 540 4.04 10.74 20.10
CA LEU A 540 2.70 10.16 20.22
C LEU A 540 1.87 10.82 21.34
N ARG A 541 2.52 11.30 22.41
CA ARG A 541 1.84 12.05 23.48
C ARG A 541 1.38 13.42 23.02
N GLU A 542 2.19 14.10 22.22
CA GLU A 542 1.83 15.38 21.62
C GLU A 542 0.61 15.23 20.72
N VAL A 543 0.61 14.22 19.84
CA VAL A 543 -0.55 13.89 19.00
C VAL A 543 -1.78 13.54 19.85
N ALA A 544 -1.60 12.81 20.96
CA ALA A 544 -2.71 12.51 21.87
C ALA A 544 -3.35 13.79 22.43
N ASN A 545 -2.55 14.76 22.87
CA ASN A 545 -3.05 16.05 23.36
C ASN A 545 -3.80 16.82 22.26
N GLN A 546 -3.30 16.82 21.04
CA GLN A 546 -3.95 17.53 19.94
C GLN A 546 -5.28 16.83 19.52
N VAL A 547 -5.35 15.50 19.57
CA VAL A 547 -6.61 14.74 19.39
C VAL A 547 -7.58 15.01 20.55
N GLU A 548 -7.07 15.19 21.77
CA GLU A 548 -7.85 15.60 22.94
C GLU A 548 -8.53 16.95 22.68
N ASP A 549 -7.79 17.95 22.20
CA ASP A 549 -8.34 19.27 21.86
C ASP A 549 -9.39 19.19 20.74
N LEU A 550 -9.22 18.27 19.78
CA LEU A 550 -10.19 18.07 18.70
C LEU A 550 -11.49 17.39 19.16
N LEU A 551 -11.41 16.48 20.14
CA LEU A 551 -12.57 15.79 20.68
C LEU A 551 -13.41 16.66 21.60
N ASN A 552 -12.77 17.59 22.31
CA ASN A 552 -13.37 18.44 23.33
C ASN A 552 -13.67 19.85 22.80
N ASP A 553 -14.57 20.54 23.50
CA ASP A 553 -14.89 21.95 23.27
C ASP A 553 -14.54 22.72 24.56
N GLU A 554 -13.37 23.36 24.55
CA GLU A 554 -12.73 23.99 25.70
C GLU A 554 -12.54 23.01 26.88
N HIS A 555 -13.40 23.10 27.90
CA HIS A 555 -13.36 22.30 29.13
C HIS A 555 -14.42 21.20 29.17
N ASN A 556 -15.22 21.07 28.11
CA ASN A 556 -16.35 20.15 28.07
C ASN A 556 -16.27 19.26 26.85
N PHE A 557 -16.72 18.03 27.02
CA PHE A 557 -17.03 17.14 25.91
C PHE A 557 -18.53 17.27 25.59
N LYS A 558 -18.84 17.62 24.34
CA LYS A 558 -20.21 17.89 23.89
C LYS A 558 -20.60 16.92 22.77
N VAL A 559 -21.75 16.26 22.91
CA VAL A 559 -22.28 15.33 21.89
C VAL A 559 -23.75 15.59 21.65
N SER A 560 -24.15 15.73 20.39
CA SER A 560 -25.55 15.81 19.99
C SER A 560 -26.23 14.45 20.14
N LEU A 561 -27.29 14.39 20.92
CA LEU A 561 -28.17 13.21 21.07
C LEU A 561 -29.30 13.20 20.02
N THR A 562 -29.48 14.30 19.29
CA THR A 562 -30.57 14.49 18.31
C THR A 562 -30.26 14.02 16.89
N THR A 563 -29.00 13.71 16.62
CA THR A 563 -28.53 13.37 15.27
C THR A 563 -27.74 12.08 15.30
N THR A 564 -27.90 11.27 14.26
CA THR A 564 -27.03 10.13 14.01
C THR A 564 -25.89 10.52 13.06
N PHE A 565 -24.92 9.62 12.89
CA PHE A 565 -23.65 9.84 12.20
C PHE A 565 -23.78 10.62 10.88
N GLY A 566 -22.96 11.68 10.72
CA GLY A 566 -22.85 12.42 9.46
C GLY A 566 -24.08 13.28 9.11
N GLN A 567 -25.08 13.39 9.98
CA GLN A 567 -26.22 14.30 9.77
C GLN A 567 -25.85 15.74 10.18
N PRO A 568 -26.27 16.75 9.40
CA PRO A 568 -26.10 18.14 9.80
C PRO A 568 -26.82 18.39 11.12
N LEU A 569 -26.15 19.08 12.04
CA LEU A 569 -26.71 19.40 13.35
C LEU A 569 -27.97 20.28 13.17
N PRO A 570 -29.11 19.94 13.79
CA PRO A 570 -30.34 20.74 13.69
C PRO A 570 -30.12 22.14 14.26
N PRO A 571 -31.03 23.12 14.05
CA PRO A 571 -30.90 24.43 14.67
C PRO A 571 -30.73 24.33 16.20
N PRO A 572 -29.95 25.21 16.86
CA PRO A 572 -29.65 25.12 18.30
C PRO A 572 -30.87 24.86 19.19
N ARG A 573 -31.98 25.54 18.91
CA ARG A 573 -33.26 25.38 19.62
C ARG A 573 -33.86 23.96 19.62
N ARG A 574 -33.47 23.11 18.67
CA ARG A 574 -33.94 21.72 18.52
C ARG A 574 -32.88 20.68 18.87
N ARG A 575 -31.71 21.10 19.38
CA ARG A 575 -30.64 20.17 19.77
C ARG A 575 -30.88 19.64 21.18
N ALA A 576 -30.63 18.35 21.38
CA ALA A 576 -30.35 17.80 22.69
C ALA A 576 -28.86 17.50 22.73
N THR A 577 -28.12 18.09 23.66
CA THR A 577 -26.66 17.95 23.76
C THR A 577 -26.32 17.37 25.12
N LEU A 578 -25.59 16.25 25.12
CA LEU A 578 -24.93 15.73 26.29
C LEU A 578 -23.65 16.54 26.53
N VAL A 579 -23.52 17.08 27.73
CA VAL A 579 -22.35 17.85 28.18
C VAL A 579 -21.78 17.15 29.40
N VAL A 580 -20.49 16.85 29.34
CA VAL A 580 -19.72 16.23 30.42
C VAL A 580 -18.33 16.88 30.50
N PRO A 581 -17.57 16.67 31.59
CA PRO A 581 -16.20 17.16 31.66
C PRO A 581 -15.33 16.65 30.50
N ARG A 582 -14.29 17.44 30.19
CA ARG A 582 -13.27 17.13 29.18
C ARG A 582 -12.80 15.68 29.27
N ARG A 583 -12.74 15.00 28.12
CA ARG A 583 -12.22 13.64 27.99
C ARG A 583 -10.74 13.67 27.74
N ARG A 584 -9.97 13.00 28.59
CA ARG A 584 -8.53 12.87 28.38
C ARG A 584 -8.24 11.85 27.27
N VAL A 585 -7.21 12.13 26.48
CA VAL A 585 -6.68 11.19 25.48
C VAL A 585 -5.24 10.85 25.86
N VAL A 586 -4.93 9.56 25.90
CA VAL A 586 -3.58 9.08 26.23
C VAL A 586 -3.10 8.10 25.15
N PRO A 587 -1.78 8.01 24.91
CA PRO A 587 -1.24 6.94 24.08
C PRO A 587 -1.59 5.57 24.65
N ARG A 588 -1.94 4.61 23.78
CA ARG A 588 -2.05 3.20 24.16
C ARG A 588 -0.68 2.52 24.01
N ASP A 589 -0.28 1.76 25.02
CA ASP A 589 0.88 0.88 24.91
C ASP A 589 0.61 -0.28 23.93
N ALA A 590 1.48 -0.46 22.95
CA ALA A 590 1.38 -1.56 22.01
C ALA A 590 1.76 -2.89 22.68
N ALA A 591 0.82 -3.85 22.72
CA ALA A 591 1.11 -5.22 23.14
C ALA A 591 2.01 -5.90 22.10
N ARG A 592 3.21 -6.32 22.51
CA ARG A 592 4.21 -6.92 21.60
C ARG A 592 4.34 -8.42 21.69
N ASP A 593 4.01 -9.00 22.84
CA ASP A 593 4.33 -10.40 23.10
C ASP A 593 3.53 -11.31 22.16
N GLY A 594 4.27 -12.15 21.44
CA GLY A 594 3.70 -13.11 20.51
C GLY A 594 3.03 -12.51 19.28
N ARG A 595 3.29 -11.25 18.90
CA ARG A 595 2.66 -10.58 17.76
C ARG A 595 3.65 -9.91 16.81
N PRO A 596 3.28 -9.67 15.54
CA PRO A 596 4.02 -8.78 14.65
C PRO A 596 3.89 -7.32 15.11
N ARG A 597 4.86 -6.49 14.73
CA ARG A 597 4.83 -5.05 15.04
C ARG A 597 3.54 -4.41 14.50
N PRO A 598 2.85 -3.59 15.30
CA PRO A 598 1.60 -2.98 14.89
C PRO A 598 1.83 -2.04 13.70
N SER A 599 0.87 -2.05 12.77
CA SER A 599 0.83 -1.18 11.61
C SER A 599 0.25 0.20 11.88
N ILE A 600 -0.54 0.30 12.96
CA ILE A 600 -1.37 1.45 13.30
C ILE A 600 -1.22 1.68 14.81
N CYS A 601 -1.02 2.93 15.20
CA CYS A 601 -1.02 3.34 16.59
C CYS A 601 -2.46 3.52 17.08
N PHE A 602 -2.70 3.26 18.35
CA PHE A 602 -3.97 3.55 18.98
C PHE A 602 -3.79 4.57 20.11
N LEU A 603 -4.79 5.42 20.24
CA LEU A 603 -4.97 6.31 21.38
C LEU A 603 -6.14 5.79 22.22
N ASP A 604 -6.11 6.04 23.52
CA ASP A 604 -7.18 5.71 24.45
C ASP A 604 -7.87 6.98 24.93
N VAL A 605 -9.20 7.02 24.80
CA VAL A 605 -10.05 8.07 25.35
C VAL A 605 -10.65 7.59 26.66
N GLU A 606 -10.49 8.36 27.73
CA GLU A 606 -11.02 8.02 29.06
C GLU A 606 -12.55 8.16 29.12
N VAL A 607 -13.24 7.07 29.47
CA VAL A 607 -14.70 7.01 29.67
C VAL A 607 -15.01 6.35 31.00
N GLY A 608 -15.03 7.15 32.07
CA GLY A 608 -15.17 6.63 33.44
C GLY A 608 -14.02 5.65 33.78
N PRO A 609 -14.31 4.40 34.19
CA PRO A 609 -13.28 3.38 34.43
C PRO A 609 -12.80 2.65 33.17
N THR A 610 -13.42 2.90 32.00
CA THR A 610 -13.12 2.21 30.74
C THR A 610 -12.30 3.10 29.80
N LEU A 611 -11.49 2.47 28.94
CA LEU A 611 -10.71 3.14 27.90
C LEU A 611 -11.27 2.81 26.53
N GLN A 612 -11.53 3.83 25.73
CA GLN A 612 -12.05 3.67 24.38
C GLN A 612 -10.93 3.86 23.35
N PRO A 613 -10.53 2.80 22.60
CA PRO A 613 -9.55 2.91 21.52
C PRO A 613 -10.03 3.80 20.37
N VAL A 614 -9.10 4.59 19.84
CA VAL A 614 -9.19 5.32 18.57
C VAL A 614 -7.94 5.02 17.75
N ALA A 615 -8.13 4.57 16.51
CA ALA A 615 -7.02 4.34 15.58
C ALA A 615 -6.45 5.69 15.10
N LEU A 616 -5.14 5.86 15.21
CA LEU A 616 -4.43 7.01 14.66
C LEU A 616 -4.09 6.74 13.18
N THR A 617 -5.01 7.11 12.30
CA THR A 617 -4.78 7.06 10.84
C THR A 617 -3.97 8.28 10.37
N TYR A 618 -3.35 8.18 9.19
CA TYR A 618 -2.68 9.32 8.57
C TYR A 618 -3.61 10.52 8.38
N ASP A 619 -4.86 10.28 7.96
CA ASP A 619 -5.87 11.35 7.83
C ASP A 619 -6.12 12.08 9.15
N LEU A 620 -6.24 11.34 10.27
CA LEU A 620 -6.43 11.94 11.59
C LEU A 620 -5.18 12.72 12.01
N PHE A 621 -4.00 12.12 11.87
CA PHE A 621 -2.72 12.78 12.18
C PHE A 621 -2.54 14.08 11.37
N LYS A 622 -2.75 14.00 10.05
CA LYS A 622 -2.67 15.16 9.16
C LYS A 622 -3.67 16.23 9.55
N ALA A 623 -4.93 15.88 9.78
CA ALA A 623 -5.96 16.84 10.15
C ALA A 623 -5.61 17.60 11.44
N VAL A 624 -5.03 16.90 12.41
CA VAL A 624 -4.63 17.47 13.68
C VAL A 624 -3.40 18.38 13.51
N SER A 625 -2.40 17.95 12.74
CA SER A 625 -1.26 18.80 12.35
C SER A 625 -1.72 20.06 11.60
N ASP A 626 -2.65 19.92 10.66
CA ASP A 626 -3.20 21.01 9.85
C ASP A 626 -3.92 22.07 10.73
N LEU A 627 -4.68 21.62 11.73
CA LEU A 627 -5.33 22.51 12.72
C LEU A 627 -4.32 23.28 13.56
N ASP A 628 -3.24 22.65 13.99
CA ASP A 628 -2.16 23.30 14.74
C ASP A 628 -1.46 24.40 13.91
N HIS A 629 -1.39 24.20 12.59
CA HIS A 629 -0.93 25.22 11.63
C HIS A 629 -1.99 26.28 11.30
N GLY A 630 -3.13 26.29 12.00
CA GLY A 630 -4.17 27.32 11.90
C GLY A 630 -5.24 27.07 10.85
N LEU A 631 -5.36 25.86 10.31
CA LEU A 631 -6.49 25.51 9.43
C LEU A 631 -7.80 25.45 10.23
N SER A 632 -8.91 25.72 9.54
CA SER A 632 -10.23 25.71 10.17
C SER A 632 -10.73 24.28 10.42
N PRO A 633 -11.40 23.99 11.55
CA PRO A 633 -12.11 22.72 11.75
C PRO A 633 -13.17 22.41 10.68
N ALA A 634 -13.65 23.42 9.95
CA ALA A 634 -14.57 23.22 8.83
C ALA A 634 -13.91 22.53 7.62
N SER A 635 -12.57 22.52 7.57
CA SER A 635 -11.77 21.91 6.49
C SER A 635 -11.44 20.43 6.75
N LEU A 636 -11.91 19.85 7.86
CA LEU A 636 -11.63 18.47 8.21
C LEU A 636 -12.13 17.47 7.15
N PRO A 637 -11.34 16.43 6.82
CA PRO A 637 -11.79 15.37 5.93
C PRO A 637 -13.04 14.66 6.46
N ARG A 638 -13.92 14.21 5.55
CA ARG A 638 -15.13 13.45 5.92
C ARG A 638 -14.81 12.17 6.69
N SER A 639 -13.69 11.51 6.38
CA SER A 639 -13.20 10.32 7.10
C SER A 639 -12.91 10.63 8.56
N VAL A 640 -12.23 11.75 8.84
CA VAL A 640 -11.92 12.21 10.20
C VAL A 640 -13.19 12.61 10.95
N LEU A 641 -14.10 13.37 10.32
CA LEU A 641 -15.38 13.72 10.93
C LEU A 641 -16.20 12.47 11.30
N ALA A 642 -16.27 11.49 10.42
CA ALA A 642 -16.96 10.23 10.68
C ALA A 642 -16.32 9.44 11.83
N LEU A 643 -14.98 9.41 11.92
CA LEU A 643 -14.24 8.78 13.01
C LEU A 643 -14.55 9.47 14.36
N LEU A 644 -14.50 10.81 14.39
CA LEU A 644 -14.79 11.60 15.59
C LEU A 644 -16.25 11.45 16.03
N ASP A 645 -17.21 11.50 15.10
CA ASP A 645 -18.63 11.34 15.41
C ASP A 645 -18.94 9.92 15.93
N THR A 646 -18.30 8.91 15.34
CA THR A 646 -18.42 7.52 15.79
C THR A 646 -17.85 7.35 17.20
N THR A 647 -16.68 7.93 17.45
CA THR A 647 -16.04 7.96 18.77
C THR A 647 -16.93 8.68 19.79
N ARG A 648 -17.45 9.87 19.43
CA ARG A 648 -18.32 10.66 20.28
C ARG A 648 -19.61 9.94 20.65
N ALA A 649 -20.26 9.30 19.69
CA ALA A 649 -21.49 8.56 19.96
C ALA A 649 -21.24 7.32 20.83
N ARG A 650 -20.12 6.62 20.63
CA ARG A 650 -19.75 5.46 21.45
C ARG A 650 -19.51 5.88 22.90
N ILE A 651 -18.76 6.96 23.11
CA ILE A 651 -18.52 7.55 24.44
C ILE A 651 -19.85 7.98 25.09
N ALA A 652 -20.69 8.72 24.36
CA ALA A 652 -21.99 9.16 24.87
C ALA A 652 -22.90 7.97 25.25
N GLY A 653 -22.88 6.90 24.44
CA GLY A 653 -23.58 5.66 24.72
C GLY A 653 -23.15 5.02 26.04
N SER A 654 -21.84 4.92 26.28
CA SER A 654 -21.30 4.40 27.54
C SER A 654 -21.67 5.28 28.73
N ILE A 655 -21.53 6.60 28.62
CA ILE A 655 -21.86 7.56 29.69
C ILE A 655 -23.33 7.48 30.11
N VAL A 656 -24.24 7.35 29.14
CA VAL A 656 -25.68 7.36 29.42
C VAL A 656 -26.18 5.99 29.92
N ARG A 657 -25.54 4.88 29.52
CA ARG A 657 -26.00 3.51 29.85
C ARG A 657 -25.38 2.96 31.11
N ASP A 658 -24.12 3.29 31.38
CA ASP A 658 -23.37 2.69 32.47
C ASP A 658 -23.74 3.37 33.81
N ARG A 659 -24.16 2.54 34.77
CA ARG A 659 -24.63 3.00 36.08
C ARG A 659 -23.49 3.47 36.98
N ASP A 660 -22.28 3.01 36.69
CA ASP A 660 -21.07 3.26 37.49
C ASP A 660 -20.26 4.47 37.00
N VAL A 661 -20.72 5.13 35.93
CA VAL A 661 -20.16 6.41 35.49
C VAL A 661 -20.46 7.46 36.55
N ARG A 662 -19.45 7.76 37.39
CA ARG A 662 -19.51 8.69 38.53
C ARG A 662 -19.71 10.16 38.15
N GLU A 663 -19.94 10.42 36.87
CA GLU A 663 -19.96 11.76 36.31
C GLU A 663 -21.36 12.38 36.50
N ARG A 664 -21.43 13.71 36.45
CA ARG A 664 -22.69 14.45 36.43
C ARG A 664 -22.99 14.83 34.98
N PRO A 665 -23.58 13.94 34.17
CA PRO A 665 -23.95 14.30 32.81
C PRO A 665 -25.05 15.36 32.85
N THR A 666 -24.83 16.42 32.10
CA THR A 666 -25.77 17.50 31.93
C THR A 666 -26.35 17.40 30.52
N ILE A 667 -27.67 17.28 30.39
CA ILE A 667 -28.35 17.31 29.09
C ILE A 667 -28.91 18.70 28.86
N VAL A 668 -28.45 19.36 27.81
CA VAL A 668 -28.94 20.68 27.39
C VAL A 668 -29.93 20.49 26.24
N LEU A 669 -31.18 20.89 26.44
CA LEU A 669 -32.22 20.89 25.42
C LEU A 669 -32.45 22.33 24.92
N GLY A 670 -32.14 22.56 23.65
CA GLY A 670 -32.21 23.88 23.05
C GLY A 670 -31.21 24.85 23.67
N GLU A 671 -31.67 26.08 23.93
CA GLU A 671 -30.88 27.13 24.60
C GLU A 671 -31.30 27.37 26.05
N ALA A 672 -32.41 26.76 26.48
CA ALA A 672 -33.13 27.20 27.68
C ALA A 672 -33.25 26.15 28.78
N VAL A 673 -33.16 24.85 28.46
CA VAL A 673 -33.46 23.78 29.43
C VAL A 673 -32.20 22.97 29.68
N THR A 674 -31.85 22.81 30.95
CA THR A 674 -30.73 21.98 31.41
C THR A 674 -31.29 20.91 32.34
N ILE A 675 -30.93 19.66 32.10
CA ILE A 675 -31.33 18.50 32.90
C ILE A 675 -30.07 17.93 33.54
N GLU A 676 -30.06 17.83 34.87
CA GLU A 676 -28.94 17.29 35.63
C GLU A 676 -29.42 16.18 36.56
N ARG A 677 -28.55 15.21 36.82
CA ARG A 677 -28.80 14.17 37.82
C ARG A 677 -28.25 14.61 39.17
N TYR A 678 -29.14 14.97 40.09
CA TYR A 678 -28.79 15.37 41.45
C TYR A 678 -29.42 14.40 42.47
N ARG A 679 -28.59 13.83 43.35
CA ARG A 679 -29.02 12.88 44.42
C ARG A 679 -29.93 11.74 43.92
N GLY A 680 -29.66 11.21 42.73
CA GLY A 680 -30.42 10.10 42.14
C GLY A 680 -31.74 10.51 41.47
N ARG A 681 -32.09 11.80 41.40
CA ARG A 681 -33.24 12.33 40.66
C ARG A 681 -32.77 13.23 39.51
N PHE A 682 -33.58 13.33 38.45
CA PHE A 682 -33.36 14.29 37.38
C PHE A 682 -34.02 15.62 37.74
N GLU A 683 -33.22 16.68 37.85
CA GLU A 683 -33.69 18.04 38.09
C GLU A 683 -33.62 18.84 36.78
N VAL A 684 -34.66 19.62 36.51
CA VAL A 684 -34.77 20.45 35.31
C VAL A 684 -34.60 21.92 35.71
N GLN A 685 -33.58 22.57 35.16
CA GLN A 685 -33.39 24.01 35.29
C GLN A 685 -33.72 24.71 33.97
N LYS A 686 -34.57 25.74 34.04
CA LYS A 686 -34.88 26.62 32.90
C LYS A 686 -34.10 27.92 33.06
N ARG A 687 -33.20 28.24 32.11
CA ARG A 687 -32.58 29.58 32.03
C ARG A 687 -33.68 30.61 31.79
N GLY A 688 -33.88 31.50 32.76
CA GLY A 688 -34.87 32.60 32.70
C GLY A 688 -36.14 32.41 33.53
N GLY A 689 -36.29 31.31 34.28
CA GLY A 689 -37.35 31.18 35.28
C GLY A 689 -36.87 31.68 36.65
N THR A 690 -37.26 32.88 37.05
CA THR A 690 -37.22 33.31 38.45
C THR A 690 -37.93 32.27 39.33
N ARG A 691 -37.28 31.89 40.44
CA ARG A 691 -37.87 31.04 41.48
C ARG A 691 -39.13 31.65 42.07
#